data_AF-A0A5B0PCG3-F1
#
_entry.id   AF-A0A5B0PCG3-F1
#
_cell.length_a   1.000
_cell.length_b   1.000
_cell.length_c   1.000
_cell.angle_alpha   90.00
_cell.angle_beta   90.00
_cell.angle_gamma   90.00
#
_symmetry.space_group_name_H-M   'P 1'
#
loop_
_entity.id
_entity.type
_entity.pdbx_description
1 polymer ?
#
loop_
_entity_poly.entity_id
_entity_poly.type
_entity_poly.pdbx_seq_one_letter_code
_entity_poly.pdbx_strand_id
1 'polypeptide(L)'
;MATFKSNSPKCIAFTRDRAPCPANSAENSKWCPFHEELQGKFLRLYKLHSSMLDSFTRQNSYPGFQIPTVDITLEPTENHSLTHITNQMIPRLEDMDKIDDPNTLRIWYQIARRTWALANRAVLAREHHHSQFYQSGDNSHRHFNAILRRKQELLESLMAGIDQRLFQLTIGEEEADWLLSSKPKKNLTKNDSESEEDSSCTDSVIYDDIDCQEEQKFIESPPTPPSSPTPHEKCHYVSEDPDEKLNRRKKVLVGQLSNYLNFPPEDSAFPDLMIRELREAIRNVFRRIIVRDAGLFVRAKEFNPTPELRSSSCLHGQPDWRGPQYQCPIKDFINSDKLSLKELQRLWGLMKFGKDKIGPELIRNAIADIYRCSLDACGNDESQPPRANHKKSAKIWILGGFVWRKAKDGPLSRTGSDHLYAFVSCAGCMLSTCRTFEEWAGNRRLVAVGGRYPEWAEPKEPPVERLFRCFRIVLCRHNCSAKLSKVEKVVPKSKKLRTVYTETQERHYLHLCMSVVDPRSAKIISALSALTSSFNVYAKRRDTKEVTHKPKHEDDLWCSRVRSGYTAIERKGKRFTPATAFKAAATLFEKNLTSPETAFKHIFEDCWDVLVMDAKAGCFDEFMHSIANVILEISGYESIEAAIKGEEQNDELVQDIYSASAPRIQHTFQPNQQPHSSHEESTQYSLVVHRLRCCRSLFREPICIDEGSQPELWY
;
A
#
# COMPACT_ATOMS: atom_id res chain seq x y z
N MET A 1 -24.84 -12.07 -77.26
CA MET A 1 -25.11 -13.13 -76.26
C MET A 1 -24.69 -12.61 -74.90
N ALA A 2 -25.66 -12.16 -74.08
CA ALA A 2 -25.40 -11.74 -72.71
C ALA A 2 -25.28 -12.99 -71.83
N THR A 3 -24.12 -13.19 -71.20
CA THR A 3 -23.91 -14.22 -70.20
C THR A 3 -24.78 -13.90 -68.99
N PHE A 4 -25.84 -14.70 -68.78
CA PHE A 4 -26.60 -14.70 -67.53
C PHE A 4 -25.63 -15.09 -66.41
N LYS A 5 -25.12 -14.10 -65.66
CA LYS A 5 -24.44 -14.33 -64.39
C LYS A 5 -25.49 -14.88 -63.44
N SER A 6 -25.50 -16.21 -63.28
CA SER A 6 -26.19 -16.89 -62.19
C SER A 6 -25.65 -16.32 -60.88
N ASN A 7 -26.39 -15.40 -60.27
CA ASN A 7 -26.15 -14.91 -58.92
C ASN A 7 -26.48 -16.05 -57.95
N SER A 8 -25.54 -16.98 -57.79
CA SER A 8 -25.59 -17.93 -56.68
C SER A 8 -25.58 -17.14 -55.37
N PRO A 9 -26.49 -17.42 -54.41
CA PRO A 9 -26.47 -16.77 -53.11
C PRO A 9 -25.12 -16.97 -52.42
N LYS A 10 -24.60 -15.93 -51.77
CA LYS A 10 -23.36 -16.01 -50.99
C LYS A 10 -23.63 -16.66 -49.64
N CYS A 11 -22.63 -17.35 -49.11
CA CYS A 11 -22.65 -17.85 -47.74
C CYS A 11 -22.81 -16.69 -46.75
N ILE A 12 -23.79 -16.79 -45.84
CA ILE A 12 -24.07 -15.73 -44.86
C ILE A 12 -23.19 -15.80 -43.58
N ALA A 13 -22.32 -16.81 -43.49
CA ALA A 13 -21.43 -16.99 -42.35
C ALA A 13 -20.29 -15.97 -42.35
N PHE A 14 -19.68 -15.78 -41.18
CA PHE A 14 -18.56 -14.90 -40.96
C PHE A 14 -17.26 -15.69 -40.83
N THR A 15 -16.18 -15.14 -41.37
CA THR A 15 -14.83 -15.63 -41.09
C THR A 15 -14.42 -15.23 -39.67
N ARG A 16 -13.26 -15.74 -39.22
CA ARG A 16 -12.66 -15.37 -37.92
C ARG A 16 -12.51 -13.86 -37.75
N ASP A 17 -12.16 -13.16 -38.82
CA ASP A 17 -11.94 -11.71 -38.82
C ASP A 17 -13.24 -10.91 -38.89
N ARG A 18 -14.38 -11.58 -38.67
CA ARG A 18 -15.73 -11.02 -38.79
C ARG A 18 -16.01 -10.44 -40.17
N ALA A 19 -15.34 -10.95 -41.20
CA ALA A 19 -15.64 -10.62 -42.60
C ALA A 19 -16.66 -11.62 -43.17
N PRO A 20 -17.55 -11.23 -44.10
CA PRO A 20 -18.44 -12.16 -44.76
C PRO A 20 -17.68 -13.26 -45.51
N CYS A 21 -18.18 -14.49 -45.47
CA CYS A 21 -17.58 -15.61 -46.19
C CYS A 21 -17.55 -15.35 -47.71
N PRO A 22 -16.40 -15.51 -48.39
CA PRO A 22 -16.30 -15.25 -49.83
C PRO A 22 -16.93 -16.36 -50.69
N ALA A 23 -17.23 -17.52 -50.12
CA ALA A 23 -17.77 -18.67 -50.84
C ALA A 23 -19.29 -18.55 -51.11
N ASN A 24 -19.74 -19.18 -52.20
CA ASN A 24 -21.16 -19.34 -52.47
C ASN A 24 -21.80 -20.35 -51.50
N SER A 25 -23.10 -20.17 -51.21
CA SER A 25 -23.84 -21.13 -50.40
C SER A 25 -24.06 -22.43 -51.17
N ALA A 26 -24.21 -23.55 -50.44
CA ALA A 26 -24.59 -24.81 -51.03
C ALA A 26 -26.05 -24.77 -51.52
N GLU A 27 -26.41 -25.67 -52.44
CA GLU A 27 -27.79 -25.80 -52.93
C GLU A 27 -28.74 -26.09 -51.76
N ASN A 28 -29.80 -25.27 -51.62
CA ASN A 28 -30.75 -25.29 -50.50
C ASN A 28 -30.18 -24.95 -49.10
N SER A 29 -28.97 -24.41 -49.00
CA SER A 29 -28.42 -23.91 -47.73
C SER A 29 -28.13 -22.41 -47.78
N LYS A 30 -28.11 -21.79 -46.58
CA LYS A 30 -27.62 -20.43 -46.35
C LYS A 30 -26.09 -20.38 -46.22
N TRP A 31 -25.44 -21.52 -46.05
CA TRP A 31 -24.01 -21.66 -45.77
C TRP A 31 -23.31 -22.45 -46.88
N CYS A 32 -22.00 -22.22 -47.07
CA CYS A 32 -21.18 -23.09 -47.92
C CYS A 32 -20.96 -24.45 -47.23
N PRO A 33 -20.56 -25.52 -47.94
CA PRO A 33 -20.43 -26.87 -47.36
C PRO A 33 -19.56 -26.92 -46.09
N PHE A 34 -18.48 -26.15 -46.06
CA PHE A 34 -17.60 -26.02 -44.90
C PHE A 34 -18.31 -25.38 -43.69
N HIS A 35 -19.03 -24.29 -43.92
CA HIS A 35 -19.75 -23.59 -42.85
C HIS A 35 -21.01 -24.35 -42.40
N GLU A 36 -21.64 -25.15 -43.26
CA GLU A 36 -22.70 -26.09 -42.87
C GLU A 36 -22.18 -27.10 -41.84
N GLU A 37 -21.03 -27.72 -42.11
CA GLU A 37 -20.41 -28.67 -41.20
C GLU A 37 -20.01 -28.01 -39.87
N LEU A 38 -19.38 -26.83 -39.93
CA LEU A 38 -19.01 -26.06 -38.73
C LEU A 38 -20.24 -25.65 -37.92
N GLN A 39 -21.32 -25.21 -38.59
CA GLN A 39 -22.56 -24.84 -37.93
C GLN A 39 -23.11 -26.01 -37.13
N GLY A 40 -23.17 -27.21 -37.74
CA GLY A 40 -23.63 -28.42 -37.06
C GLY A 40 -22.72 -28.86 -35.91
N LYS A 41 -21.40 -28.65 -36.02
CA LYS A 41 -20.44 -28.92 -34.93
C LYS A 41 -20.65 -27.96 -33.75
N PHE A 42 -20.67 -26.66 -34.00
CA PHE A 42 -20.83 -25.64 -32.95
C PHE A 42 -22.22 -25.67 -32.31
N LEU A 43 -23.26 -25.99 -33.09
CA LEU A 43 -24.61 -26.27 -32.60
C LEU A 43 -24.63 -27.42 -31.59
N ARG A 44 -23.96 -28.55 -31.93
CA ARG A 44 -23.84 -29.69 -31.02
C ARG A 44 -23.06 -29.36 -29.76
N LEU A 45 -21.95 -28.63 -29.87
CA LEU A 45 -21.14 -28.23 -28.73
C LEU A 45 -21.90 -27.34 -27.75
N TYR A 46 -22.59 -26.30 -28.22
CA TYR A 46 -23.32 -25.42 -27.30
C TYR A 46 -24.52 -26.14 -26.65
N LYS A 47 -25.20 -27.03 -27.38
CA LYS A 47 -26.28 -27.87 -26.82
C LYS A 47 -25.75 -28.84 -25.78
N LEU A 48 -24.58 -29.44 -26.02
CA LEU A 48 -23.90 -30.31 -25.06
C LEU A 48 -23.58 -29.54 -23.77
N HIS A 49 -22.96 -28.36 -23.84
CA HIS A 49 -22.65 -27.57 -22.65
C HIS A 49 -23.90 -27.11 -21.90
N SER A 50 -24.96 -26.74 -22.60
CA SER A 50 -26.25 -26.39 -21.98
C SER A 50 -26.86 -27.60 -21.24
N SER A 51 -26.84 -28.79 -21.86
CA SER A 51 -27.32 -30.03 -21.25
C SER A 51 -26.49 -30.46 -20.04
N MET A 52 -25.15 -30.33 -20.12
CA MET A 52 -24.26 -30.60 -18.99
C MET A 52 -24.55 -29.70 -17.80
N LEU A 53 -24.77 -28.40 -18.05
CA LEU A 53 -25.17 -27.44 -17.03
C LEU A 53 -26.50 -27.88 -16.38
N ASP A 54 -27.55 -28.11 -17.18
CA ASP A 54 -28.87 -28.52 -16.70
C ASP A 54 -28.85 -29.86 -15.94
N SER A 55 -28.01 -30.82 -16.35
CA SER A 55 -27.83 -32.09 -15.65
C SER A 55 -27.12 -31.91 -14.31
N PHE A 56 -26.04 -31.11 -14.27
CA PHE A 56 -25.24 -30.93 -13.07
C PHE A 56 -26.05 -30.27 -11.94
N THR A 57 -26.77 -29.19 -12.24
CA THR A 57 -27.54 -28.45 -11.24
C THR A 57 -28.73 -29.24 -10.70
N ARG A 58 -29.29 -30.18 -11.48
CA ARG A 58 -30.33 -31.10 -10.98
C ARG A 58 -29.76 -32.17 -10.05
N GLN A 59 -28.56 -32.66 -10.34
CA GLN A 59 -27.91 -33.72 -9.56
C GLN A 59 -27.26 -33.19 -8.27
N ASN A 60 -26.87 -31.91 -8.24
CA ASN A 60 -26.10 -31.31 -7.15
C ASN A 60 -26.89 -30.15 -6.52
N SER A 61 -27.84 -30.49 -5.65
CA SER A 61 -28.57 -29.50 -4.86
C SER A 61 -27.71 -28.97 -3.72
N TYR A 62 -27.99 -27.74 -3.30
CA TYR A 62 -27.32 -27.11 -2.17
C TYR A 62 -27.85 -27.73 -0.86
N PRO A 63 -27.02 -28.42 -0.05
CA PRO A 63 -27.47 -29.05 1.19
C PRO A 63 -28.04 -28.01 2.17
N GLY A 64 -29.23 -28.27 2.72
CA GLY A 64 -29.91 -27.34 3.63
C GLY A 64 -30.69 -26.21 2.94
N PHE A 65 -30.66 -26.11 1.60
CA PHE A 65 -31.47 -25.16 0.83
C PHE A 65 -32.67 -25.87 0.20
N GLN A 66 -33.88 -25.39 0.51
CA GLN A 66 -35.10 -25.85 -0.13
C GLN A 66 -35.44 -24.91 -1.28
N ILE A 67 -35.52 -25.47 -2.49
CA ILE A 67 -35.98 -24.73 -3.67
C ILE A 67 -37.45 -24.35 -3.42
N PRO A 68 -37.84 -23.06 -3.50
CA PRO A 68 -39.23 -22.66 -3.34
C PRO A 68 -40.11 -23.46 -4.31
N THR A 69 -41.05 -24.25 -3.79
CA THR A 69 -42.07 -24.90 -4.60
C THR A 69 -42.91 -23.82 -5.24
N VAL A 70 -42.79 -23.66 -6.54
CA VAL A 70 -43.73 -22.85 -7.33
C VAL A 70 -45.09 -23.53 -7.17
N ASP A 71 -46.10 -22.80 -6.69
CA ASP A 71 -47.47 -23.29 -6.60
C ASP A 71 -47.96 -23.61 -8.03
N ILE A 72 -48.03 -24.90 -8.38
CA ILE A 72 -48.48 -25.41 -9.70
C ILE A 72 -50.03 -25.33 -9.82
N THR A 73 -50.70 -24.60 -8.92
CA THR A 73 -52.17 -24.47 -8.88
C THR A 73 -52.71 -23.41 -9.83
N LEU A 74 -51.87 -22.66 -10.53
CA LEU A 74 -52.26 -21.76 -11.63
C LEU A 74 -51.91 -22.39 -12.98
N GLU A 75 -52.97 -22.78 -13.70
CA GLU A 75 -53.10 -23.40 -15.03
C GLU A 75 -51.83 -23.86 -15.79
N PRO A 76 -51.80 -25.13 -16.25
CA PRO A 76 -50.76 -25.63 -17.13
C PRO A 76 -50.98 -25.08 -18.55
N THR A 77 -50.54 -23.86 -18.84
CA THR A 77 -50.30 -23.46 -20.23
C THR A 77 -49.13 -24.26 -20.76
N GLU A 78 -49.46 -25.25 -21.58
CA GLU A 78 -48.57 -26.07 -22.38
C GLU A 78 -47.53 -25.21 -23.12
N ASN A 79 -46.24 -25.54 -22.93
CA ASN A 79 -45.03 -25.13 -23.69
C ASN A 79 -43.88 -24.46 -22.91
N HIS A 80 -43.92 -24.37 -21.58
CA HIS A 80 -42.68 -24.14 -20.83
C HIS A 80 -42.01 -25.47 -20.52
N SER A 81 -41.15 -25.91 -21.45
CA SER A 81 -40.20 -27.00 -21.22
C SER A 81 -39.47 -26.76 -19.90
N LEU A 82 -39.85 -27.52 -18.87
CA LEU A 82 -39.31 -27.57 -17.50
C LEU A 82 -37.87 -28.13 -17.46
N THR A 83 -37.10 -27.92 -18.53
CA THR A 83 -35.78 -28.51 -18.78
C THR A 83 -34.62 -27.57 -18.47
N HIS A 84 -34.87 -26.29 -18.21
CA HIS A 84 -33.83 -25.29 -17.97
C HIS A 84 -33.77 -24.87 -16.51
N ILE A 85 -32.55 -24.82 -15.95
CA ILE A 85 -32.31 -24.29 -14.61
C ILE A 85 -32.95 -22.91 -14.46
N THR A 86 -33.71 -22.69 -13.40
CA THR A 86 -34.25 -21.36 -13.06
C THR A 86 -33.31 -20.63 -12.10
N ASN A 87 -33.39 -19.30 -12.04
CA ASN A 87 -32.60 -18.53 -11.08
C ASN A 87 -32.96 -18.85 -9.61
N GLN A 88 -34.12 -19.48 -9.38
CA GLN A 88 -34.61 -19.91 -8.07
C GLN A 88 -33.88 -21.14 -7.53
N MET A 89 -33.11 -21.86 -8.36
CA MET A 89 -32.29 -22.99 -7.94
C MET A 89 -30.94 -22.55 -7.33
N ILE A 90 -30.59 -21.27 -7.42
CA ILE A 90 -29.38 -20.69 -6.83
C ILE A 90 -29.78 -20.06 -5.49
N PRO A 91 -29.19 -20.46 -4.35
CA PRO A 91 -29.44 -19.87 -3.05
C PRO A 91 -29.21 -18.36 -3.06
N ARG A 92 -30.02 -17.62 -2.29
CA ARG A 92 -29.79 -16.20 -2.11
C ARG A 92 -28.80 -15.98 -0.97
N LEU A 93 -28.29 -14.75 -0.86
CA LEU A 93 -27.35 -14.39 0.20
C LEU A 93 -27.99 -14.55 1.59
N GLU A 94 -29.29 -14.29 1.72
CA GLU A 94 -30.00 -14.41 3.00
C GLU A 94 -30.17 -15.88 3.46
N ASP A 95 -30.08 -16.84 2.53
CA ASP A 95 -30.17 -18.27 2.87
C ASP A 95 -28.88 -18.78 3.50
N MET A 96 -27.75 -18.13 3.24
CA MET A 96 -26.45 -18.50 3.82
C MET A 96 -26.34 -18.14 5.30
N ASP A 97 -27.04 -17.10 5.76
CA ASP A 97 -27.01 -16.68 7.17
C ASP A 97 -27.56 -17.75 8.11
N LYS A 98 -28.32 -18.71 7.56
CA LYS A 98 -28.87 -19.88 8.27
C LYS A 98 -27.87 -21.04 8.37
N ILE A 99 -26.71 -20.96 7.71
CA ILE A 99 -25.70 -22.01 7.69
C ILE A 99 -24.53 -21.61 8.59
N ASP A 100 -24.37 -22.36 9.68
CA ASP A 100 -23.29 -22.19 10.65
C ASP A 100 -22.14 -23.19 10.46
N ASP A 101 -22.36 -24.26 9.69
CA ASP A 101 -21.33 -25.27 9.42
C ASP A 101 -20.41 -24.84 8.25
N PRO A 102 -19.10 -24.63 8.49
CA PRO A 102 -18.15 -24.28 7.44
C PRO A 102 -18.03 -25.34 6.35
N ASN A 103 -18.25 -26.63 6.65
CA ASN A 103 -18.13 -27.70 5.65
C ASN A 103 -19.28 -27.64 4.65
N THR A 104 -20.50 -27.41 5.12
CA THR A 104 -21.68 -27.16 4.29
C THR A 104 -21.45 -25.97 3.34
N LEU A 105 -20.92 -24.85 3.84
CA LEU A 105 -20.58 -23.69 3.02
C LEU A 105 -19.49 -23.99 1.98
N ARG A 106 -18.48 -24.80 2.32
CA ARG A 106 -17.47 -25.26 1.34
C ARG A 106 -18.10 -26.11 0.23
N ILE A 107 -19.06 -26.98 0.56
CA ILE A 107 -19.81 -27.76 -0.44
C ILE A 107 -20.61 -26.81 -1.34
N TRP A 108 -21.32 -25.84 -0.77
CA TRP A 108 -22.04 -24.82 -1.54
C TRP A 108 -21.11 -24.09 -2.51
N TYR A 109 -19.92 -23.71 -2.06
CA TYR A 109 -18.92 -23.04 -2.91
C TYR A 109 -18.50 -23.92 -4.10
N GLN A 110 -18.24 -25.21 -3.88
CA GLN A 110 -17.85 -26.12 -4.96
C GLN A 110 -18.97 -26.30 -5.99
N ILE A 111 -20.22 -26.44 -5.54
CA ILE A 111 -21.40 -26.51 -6.41
C ILE A 111 -21.53 -25.22 -7.22
N ALA A 112 -21.44 -24.06 -6.57
CA ALA A 112 -21.54 -22.76 -7.24
C ALA A 112 -20.43 -22.56 -8.28
N ARG A 113 -19.17 -22.84 -7.92
CA ARG A 113 -18.01 -22.73 -8.82
C ARG A 113 -18.15 -23.65 -10.04
N ARG A 114 -18.57 -24.90 -9.84
CA ARG A 114 -18.74 -25.85 -10.95
C ARG A 114 -19.90 -25.45 -11.86
N THR A 115 -21.00 -24.97 -11.28
CA THR A 115 -22.16 -24.45 -12.03
C THR A 115 -21.78 -23.21 -12.84
N TRP A 116 -21.00 -22.28 -12.27
CA TRP A 116 -20.49 -21.10 -12.97
C TRP A 116 -19.60 -21.48 -14.14
N ALA A 117 -18.68 -22.44 -13.97
CA ALA A 117 -17.80 -22.90 -15.04
C ALA A 117 -18.57 -23.52 -16.22
N LEU A 118 -19.60 -24.31 -15.93
CA LEU A 118 -20.48 -24.87 -16.97
C LEU A 118 -21.31 -23.79 -17.67
N ALA A 119 -21.83 -22.82 -16.91
CA ALA A 119 -22.53 -21.67 -17.46
C ALA A 119 -21.63 -20.84 -18.38
N ASN A 120 -20.38 -20.58 -17.97
CA ASN A 120 -19.40 -19.86 -18.78
C ASN A 120 -19.08 -20.57 -20.10
N ARG A 121 -18.88 -21.89 -20.08
CA ARG A 121 -18.69 -22.68 -21.30
C ARG A 121 -19.92 -22.64 -22.21
N ALA A 122 -21.11 -22.69 -21.64
CA ALA A 122 -22.35 -22.57 -22.41
C ALA A 122 -22.48 -21.19 -23.07
N VAL A 123 -22.18 -20.10 -22.36
CA VAL A 123 -22.16 -18.72 -22.91
C VAL A 123 -21.13 -18.61 -24.03
N LEU A 124 -19.88 -19.00 -23.80
CA LEU A 124 -18.81 -18.88 -24.81
C LEU A 124 -19.10 -19.68 -26.07
N ALA A 125 -19.56 -20.94 -25.93
CA ALA A 125 -19.92 -21.77 -27.07
C ALA A 125 -21.11 -21.19 -27.86
N ARG A 126 -22.09 -20.60 -27.16
CA ARG A 126 -23.25 -19.93 -27.75
C ARG A 126 -22.86 -18.67 -28.51
N GLU A 127 -22.08 -17.79 -27.89
CA GLU A 127 -21.58 -16.55 -28.50
C GLU A 127 -20.70 -16.84 -29.70
N HIS A 128 -19.81 -17.84 -29.61
CA HIS A 128 -18.99 -18.26 -30.74
C HIS A 128 -19.84 -18.72 -31.92
N HIS A 129 -20.81 -19.61 -31.68
CA HIS A 129 -21.76 -20.04 -32.71
C HIS A 129 -22.54 -18.87 -33.32
N HIS A 130 -23.08 -17.95 -32.51
CA HIS A 130 -23.95 -16.89 -33.03
C HIS A 130 -23.21 -15.74 -33.69
N SER A 131 -22.03 -15.39 -33.17
CA SER A 131 -21.16 -14.41 -33.83
C SER A 131 -20.76 -14.86 -35.23
N GLN A 132 -20.54 -16.16 -35.42
CA GLN A 132 -20.14 -16.71 -36.71
C GLN A 132 -21.29 -16.88 -37.71
N PHE A 133 -22.49 -17.24 -37.27
CA PHE A 133 -23.57 -17.61 -38.20
C PHE A 133 -24.73 -16.62 -38.28
N TYR A 134 -24.83 -15.64 -37.36
CA TYR A 134 -26.06 -14.84 -37.20
C TYR A 134 -25.87 -13.35 -36.87
N GLN A 135 -24.73 -12.70 -37.17
CA GLN A 135 -24.52 -11.23 -36.99
C GLN A 135 -25.13 -10.66 -35.69
N SER A 136 -24.78 -11.22 -34.52
CA SER A 136 -25.31 -10.90 -33.17
C SER A 136 -26.57 -11.65 -32.69
N GLY A 137 -27.10 -12.59 -33.47
CA GLY A 137 -28.13 -13.55 -33.05
C GLY A 137 -29.56 -13.02 -33.15
N ASP A 138 -30.53 -13.94 -33.06
CA ASP A 138 -31.95 -13.57 -32.96
C ASP A 138 -32.31 -13.10 -31.53
N ASN A 139 -33.49 -12.51 -31.34
CA ASN A 139 -33.94 -12.02 -30.03
C ASN A 139 -33.97 -13.14 -28.97
N SER A 140 -34.30 -14.37 -29.38
CA SER A 140 -34.35 -15.53 -28.50
C SER A 140 -32.98 -15.88 -27.93
N HIS A 141 -31.95 -15.83 -28.77
CA HIS A 141 -30.58 -16.09 -28.36
C HIS A 141 -30.03 -15.03 -27.42
N ARG A 142 -30.22 -13.76 -27.78
CA ARG A 142 -29.80 -12.62 -26.94
C ARG A 142 -30.44 -12.70 -25.56
N HIS A 143 -31.74 -13.01 -25.52
CA HIS A 143 -32.46 -13.21 -24.27
C HIS A 143 -31.89 -14.39 -23.46
N PHE A 144 -31.63 -15.54 -24.08
CA PHE A 144 -31.07 -16.70 -23.37
C PHE A 144 -29.65 -16.45 -22.85
N ASN A 145 -28.78 -15.81 -23.63
CA ASN A 145 -27.45 -15.43 -23.14
C ASN A 145 -27.53 -14.43 -21.99
N ALA A 146 -28.48 -13.48 -22.02
CA ALA A 146 -28.73 -12.58 -20.90
C ALA A 146 -29.14 -13.36 -19.63
N ILE A 147 -29.97 -14.41 -19.76
CA ILE A 147 -30.31 -15.30 -18.65
C ILE A 147 -29.07 -16.02 -18.11
N LEU A 148 -28.22 -16.57 -18.99
CA LEU A 148 -26.98 -17.25 -18.56
C LEU A 148 -26.00 -16.28 -17.87
N ARG A 149 -25.84 -15.07 -18.41
CA ARG A 149 -24.97 -14.02 -17.81
C ARG A 149 -25.48 -13.60 -16.44
N ARG A 150 -26.79 -13.38 -16.30
CA ARG A 150 -27.41 -13.14 -14.99
C ARG A 150 -27.19 -14.30 -14.01
N LYS A 151 -27.20 -15.55 -14.47
CA LYS A 151 -26.85 -16.70 -13.61
C LYS A 151 -25.39 -16.67 -13.18
N GLN A 152 -24.47 -16.31 -14.07
CA GLN A 152 -23.06 -16.16 -13.72
C GLN A 152 -22.87 -15.10 -12.64
N GLU A 153 -23.53 -13.95 -12.77
CA GLU A 153 -23.50 -12.87 -11.76
C GLU A 153 -24.03 -13.35 -10.40
N LEU A 154 -25.17 -14.06 -10.38
CA LEU A 154 -25.73 -14.64 -9.15
C LEU A 154 -24.77 -15.63 -8.49
N LEU A 155 -24.11 -16.49 -9.28
CA LEU A 155 -23.14 -17.45 -8.77
C LEU A 155 -21.86 -16.77 -8.26
N GLU A 156 -21.39 -15.72 -8.93
CA GLU A 156 -20.26 -14.91 -8.44
C GLU A 156 -20.60 -14.23 -7.12
N SER A 157 -21.79 -13.64 -7.01
CA SER A 157 -22.30 -13.04 -5.77
C SER A 157 -22.41 -14.08 -4.65
N LEU A 158 -22.98 -15.26 -4.93
CA LEU A 158 -23.10 -16.35 -3.96
C LEU A 158 -21.72 -16.84 -3.49
N MET A 159 -20.76 -17.05 -4.39
CA MET A 159 -19.40 -17.45 -4.02
C MET A 159 -18.72 -16.41 -3.13
N ALA A 160 -18.83 -15.12 -3.46
CA ALA A 160 -18.29 -14.02 -2.65
C ALA A 160 -18.96 -13.94 -1.27
N GLY A 161 -20.28 -14.15 -1.22
CA GLY A 161 -21.02 -14.28 0.04
C GLY A 161 -20.49 -15.44 0.89
N ILE A 162 -20.36 -16.63 0.30
CA ILE A 162 -19.88 -17.82 0.99
C ILE A 162 -18.48 -17.58 1.58
N ASP A 163 -17.57 -16.98 0.82
CA ASP A 163 -16.24 -16.62 1.33
C ASP A 163 -16.34 -15.63 2.51
N GLN A 164 -17.24 -14.64 2.44
CA GLN A 164 -17.47 -13.69 3.52
C GLN A 164 -18.03 -14.35 4.79
N ARG A 165 -18.95 -15.31 4.65
CA ARG A 165 -19.51 -16.07 5.79
C ARG A 165 -18.48 -17.01 6.39
N LEU A 166 -17.73 -17.74 5.56
CA LEU A 166 -16.62 -18.59 6.00
C LEU A 166 -15.57 -17.77 6.75
N PHE A 167 -15.21 -16.60 6.23
CA PHE A 167 -14.32 -15.66 6.90
C PHE A 167 -14.84 -15.28 8.29
N GLN A 168 -16.10 -14.89 8.42
CA GLN A 168 -16.73 -14.54 9.70
C GLN A 168 -16.75 -15.70 10.69
N LEU A 169 -17.06 -16.91 10.24
CA LEU A 169 -17.07 -18.11 11.10
C LEU A 169 -15.66 -18.42 11.59
N THR A 170 -14.66 -18.43 10.70
CA THR A 170 -13.27 -18.75 11.05
C THR A 170 -12.65 -17.72 12.00
N ILE A 171 -12.87 -16.42 11.77
CA ILE A 171 -12.34 -15.40 12.69
C ILE A 171 -13.11 -15.36 14.02
N GLY A 172 -14.39 -15.73 14.04
CA GLY A 172 -15.14 -15.90 15.29
C GLY A 172 -14.58 -17.05 16.12
N GLU A 173 -14.28 -18.19 15.49
CA GLU A 173 -13.64 -19.35 16.11
C GLU A 173 -12.23 -19.02 16.64
N GLU A 174 -11.44 -18.24 15.89
CA GLU A 174 -10.09 -17.82 16.30
C GLU A 174 -10.07 -16.54 17.16
N GLU A 175 -11.23 -16.08 17.63
CA GLU A 175 -11.42 -14.84 18.42
C GLU A 175 -10.76 -13.59 17.80
N ALA A 176 -10.69 -13.54 16.47
CA ALA A 176 -10.01 -12.54 15.66
C ALA A 176 -10.97 -11.48 15.06
N ASP A 177 -12.10 -11.19 15.72
CA ASP A 177 -13.13 -10.20 15.29
C ASP A 177 -12.58 -8.81 14.95
N TRP A 178 -11.38 -8.49 15.41
CA TRP A 178 -10.69 -7.25 15.06
C TRP A 178 -10.44 -7.11 13.55
N LEU A 179 -10.41 -8.22 12.80
CA LEU A 179 -10.35 -8.24 11.34
C LEU A 179 -11.66 -7.75 10.70
N LEU A 180 -12.82 -7.89 11.36
CA LEU A 180 -14.10 -7.31 10.91
C LEU A 180 -14.20 -5.82 11.18
N SER A 181 -13.51 -5.34 12.21
CA SER A 181 -13.64 -3.97 12.73
C SER A 181 -12.95 -2.89 11.89
N SER A 182 -12.31 -3.25 10.77
CA SER A 182 -11.52 -2.32 9.96
C SER A 182 -12.33 -1.52 8.94
N LYS A 183 -13.64 -1.31 9.14
CA LYS A 183 -14.30 -0.19 8.45
C LYS A 183 -13.59 1.09 8.91
N PRO A 184 -13.05 1.92 8.01
CA PRO A 184 -12.36 3.14 8.40
C PRO A 184 -13.33 3.93 9.27
N LYS A 185 -12.92 4.22 10.52
CA LYS A 185 -13.63 5.17 11.37
C LYS A 185 -13.69 6.46 10.56
N LYS A 186 -14.85 6.76 9.94
CA LYS A 186 -15.19 8.14 9.57
C LYS A 186 -15.00 8.91 10.86
N ASN A 187 -13.97 9.76 10.89
CA ASN A 187 -13.65 10.56 12.07
C ASN A 187 -14.94 11.31 12.44
N LEU A 188 -15.59 10.89 13.52
CA LEU A 188 -16.59 11.72 14.18
C LEU A 188 -15.82 12.94 14.66
N THR A 189 -15.90 14.01 13.87
CA THR A 189 -15.68 15.38 14.33
C THR A 189 -16.71 15.64 15.42
N LYS A 190 -16.30 15.41 16.65
CA LYS A 190 -16.94 16.00 17.82
C LYS A 190 -16.49 17.45 17.84
N ASN A 191 -17.35 18.38 17.45
CA ASN A 191 -17.33 19.75 17.95
C ASN A 191 -18.72 20.38 17.79
N ASP A 192 -19.18 20.92 18.91
CA ASP A 192 -20.30 21.82 19.03
C ASP A 192 -20.06 23.14 18.27
N SER A 193 -21.18 23.77 17.91
CA SER A 193 -21.37 25.21 17.59
C SER A 193 -21.01 25.72 16.19
N GLU A 194 -22.09 25.81 15.39
CA GLU A 194 -22.57 26.98 14.63
C GLU A 194 -21.55 27.88 13.90
N SER A 195 -21.47 27.70 12.59
CA SER A 195 -21.63 28.79 11.61
C SER A 195 -21.82 28.20 10.22
N GLU A 196 -22.95 28.51 9.59
CA GLU A 196 -23.25 28.24 8.20
C GLU A 196 -22.24 28.93 7.27
N GLU A 197 -21.72 28.19 6.29
CA GLU A 197 -21.63 28.62 4.88
C GLU A 197 -21.02 27.51 4.01
N ASP A 198 -21.79 27.16 2.98
CA ASP A 198 -21.64 26.22 1.87
C ASP A 198 -20.23 25.73 1.49
N SER A 199 -20.04 24.40 1.56
CA SER A 199 -19.18 23.64 0.65
C SER A 199 -19.53 22.15 0.71
N SER A 200 -20.46 21.70 -0.15
CA SER A 200 -20.82 20.28 -0.27
C SER A 200 -19.70 19.49 -0.97
N CYS A 201 -18.97 18.66 -0.23
CA CYS A 201 -18.19 17.56 -0.77
C CYS A 201 -18.69 16.26 -0.15
N THR A 202 -19.70 15.66 -0.77
CA THR A 202 -20.22 14.33 -0.44
C THR A 202 -19.33 13.27 -1.06
N ASP A 203 -18.39 12.74 -0.28
CA ASP A 203 -17.66 11.51 -0.61
C ASP A 203 -18.46 10.30 -0.10
N SER A 204 -19.46 9.93 -0.89
CA SER A 204 -20.20 8.68 -0.77
C SER A 204 -19.81 7.80 -1.94
N VAL A 205 -19.11 6.71 -1.65
CA VAL A 205 -18.83 5.62 -2.59
C VAL A 205 -20.17 4.98 -2.95
N ILE A 206 -20.74 5.43 -4.07
CA ILE A 206 -21.69 4.69 -4.89
C ILE A 206 -20.83 3.99 -5.94
N TYR A 207 -20.94 2.66 -6.01
CA TYR A 207 -20.43 1.92 -7.16
C TYR A 207 -21.36 2.22 -8.33
N ASP A 208 -21.03 3.26 -9.11
CA ASP A 208 -21.70 3.48 -10.38
C ASP A 208 -21.25 2.39 -11.36
N ASP A 209 -22.24 1.71 -11.91
CA ASP A 209 -22.13 0.80 -13.03
C ASP A 209 -21.33 1.46 -14.16
N ILE A 210 -20.29 0.77 -14.61
CA ILE A 210 -19.60 1.10 -15.86
C ILE A 210 -20.60 0.80 -16.98
N ASP A 211 -21.31 1.83 -17.41
CA ASP A 211 -22.17 1.80 -18.57
C ASP A 211 -21.27 1.69 -19.82
N CYS A 212 -21.16 0.48 -20.35
CA CYS A 212 -20.51 0.19 -21.62
C CYS A 212 -21.39 0.71 -22.77
N GLN A 213 -21.37 2.01 -23.02
CA GLN A 213 -21.87 2.64 -24.25
C GLN A 213 -20.74 3.45 -24.88
N GLU A 214 -19.78 2.74 -25.48
CA GLU A 214 -18.85 3.37 -26.42
C GLU A 214 -19.58 3.48 -27.78
N GLU A 215 -20.17 4.64 -28.04
CA GLU A 215 -20.67 4.98 -29.38
C GLU A 215 -19.51 4.98 -30.36
N GLN A 216 -19.53 3.98 -31.25
CA GLN A 216 -18.58 3.80 -32.33
C GLN A 216 -18.77 4.91 -33.38
N LYS A 217 -18.12 6.06 -33.20
CA LYS A 217 -17.97 7.07 -34.27
C LYS A 217 -17.08 6.50 -35.37
N PHE A 218 -17.71 6.06 -36.46
CA PHE A 218 -17.06 5.77 -37.73
C PHE A 218 -16.36 7.04 -38.25
N ILE A 219 -15.03 7.08 -38.15
CA ILE A 219 -14.21 7.97 -38.97
C ILE A 219 -13.83 7.18 -40.22
N GLU A 220 -14.45 7.52 -41.35
CA GLU A 220 -14.08 7.03 -42.67
C GLU A 220 -12.68 7.55 -43.03
N SER A 221 -11.70 6.63 -43.07
CA SER A 221 -10.41 6.86 -43.73
C SER A 221 -10.54 6.59 -45.24
N PRO A 222 -9.82 7.34 -46.09
CA PRO A 222 -9.95 7.24 -47.54
C PRO A 222 -9.46 5.90 -48.11
N PRO A 223 -9.98 5.46 -49.27
CA PRO A 223 -9.68 4.14 -49.81
C PRO A 223 -8.25 4.05 -50.33
N THR A 224 -7.47 3.13 -49.77
CA THR A 224 -6.19 2.67 -50.36
C THR A 224 -6.46 1.80 -51.59
N PRO A 225 -5.59 1.86 -52.62
CA PRO A 225 -5.81 1.16 -53.89
C PRO A 225 -5.66 -0.36 -53.74
N PRO A 226 -6.28 -1.15 -54.64
CA PRO A 226 -6.33 -2.60 -54.51
C PRO A 226 -4.95 -3.23 -54.75
N SER A 227 -4.42 -3.87 -53.72
CA SER A 227 -3.25 -4.74 -53.82
C SER A 227 -3.60 -6.00 -54.63
N SER A 228 -2.69 -6.37 -55.53
CA SER A 228 -2.71 -7.53 -56.41
C SER A 228 -3.02 -8.87 -55.68
N PRO A 229 -3.62 -9.86 -56.36
CA PRO A 229 -4.05 -11.10 -55.73
C PRO A 229 -2.85 -11.97 -55.36
N THR A 230 -2.52 -12.04 -54.07
CA THR A 230 -1.67 -13.10 -53.54
C THR A 230 -2.45 -14.43 -53.53
N PRO A 231 -1.79 -15.57 -53.82
CA PRO A 231 -2.43 -16.88 -53.77
C PRO A 231 -2.98 -17.11 -52.36
N HIS A 232 -4.24 -17.56 -52.27
CA HIS A 232 -4.91 -17.94 -51.02
C HIS A 232 -4.05 -18.93 -50.22
N GLU A 233 -3.27 -18.40 -49.28
CA GLU A 233 -2.67 -19.17 -48.21
C GLU A 233 -3.84 -19.77 -47.41
N LYS A 234 -3.88 -21.11 -47.35
CA LYS A 234 -4.92 -21.85 -46.64
C LYS A 234 -5.09 -21.21 -45.26
N CYS A 235 -6.31 -20.77 -44.96
CA CYS A 235 -6.69 -20.19 -43.68
C CYS A 235 -6.30 -21.17 -42.56
N HIS A 236 -5.11 -20.98 -41.99
CA HIS A 236 -4.59 -21.84 -40.94
C HIS A 236 -5.38 -21.57 -39.67
N TYR A 237 -6.13 -22.57 -39.25
CA TYR A 237 -6.90 -22.58 -38.01
C TYR A 237 -5.92 -22.62 -36.82
N VAL A 238 -5.53 -21.44 -36.32
CA VAL A 238 -4.92 -21.32 -34.99
C VAL A 238 -5.93 -20.64 -34.08
N SER A 239 -6.97 -21.38 -33.70
CA SER A 239 -7.81 -21.01 -32.57
C SER A 239 -7.02 -21.35 -31.32
N GLU A 240 -6.25 -20.40 -30.76
CA GLU A 240 -5.74 -20.57 -29.40
C GLU A 240 -6.95 -20.82 -28.49
N ASP A 241 -6.93 -21.94 -27.77
CA ASP A 241 -8.00 -22.29 -26.84
C ASP A 241 -8.11 -21.18 -25.78
N PRO A 242 -9.31 -20.60 -25.53
CA PRO A 242 -9.48 -19.60 -24.48
C PRO A 242 -8.98 -20.07 -23.11
N ASP A 243 -9.03 -21.37 -22.82
CA ASP A 243 -8.51 -21.95 -21.58
C ASP A 243 -6.96 -21.92 -21.58
N GLU A 244 -6.30 -22.16 -22.71
CA GLU A 244 -4.84 -22.02 -22.85
C GLU A 244 -4.38 -20.57 -22.66
N LYS A 245 -5.09 -19.61 -23.25
CA LYS A 245 -4.79 -18.17 -23.08
C LYS A 245 -4.95 -17.75 -21.62
N LEU A 246 -6.01 -18.21 -20.95
CA LEU A 246 -6.25 -17.97 -19.53
C LEU A 246 -5.14 -18.58 -18.67
N ASN A 247 -4.74 -19.83 -18.95
CA ASN A 247 -3.67 -20.53 -18.25
C ASN A 247 -2.31 -19.85 -18.46
N ARG A 248 -2.01 -19.35 -19.67
CA ARG A 248 -0.80 -18.55 -19.95
C ARG A 248 -0.78 -17.29 -19.10
N ARG A 249 -1.88 -16.53 -19.04
CA ARG A 249 -2.00 -15.34 -18.17
C ARG A 249 -1.84 -15.67 -16.69
N LYS A 250 -2.45 -16.77 -16.23
CA LYS A 250 -2.31 -17.25 -14.85
C LYS A 250 -0.85 -17.56 -14.53
N LYS A 251 -0.15 -18.32 -15.39
CA LYS A 251 1.28 -18.66 -15.23
C LYS A 251 2.17 -17.42 -15.17
N VAL A 252 1.91 -16.40 -16.00
CA VAL A 252 2.66 -15.14 -15.97
C VAL A 252 2.52 -14.44 -14.61
N LEU A 253 1.29 -14.30 -14.09
CA LEU A 253 1.07 -13.66 -12.78
C LEU A 253 1.65 -14.47 -11.62
N VAL A 254 1.53 -15.79 -11.67
CA VAL A 254 2.16 -16.70 -10.70
C VAL A 254 3.68 -16.51 -10.71
N GLY A 255 4.30 -16.40 -11.89
CA GLY A 255 5.72 -16.10 -12.04
C GLY A 255 6.08 -14.75 -11.43
N GLN A 256 5.32 -13.69 -11.71
CA GLN A 256 5.53 -12.36 -11.14
C GLN A 256 5.47 -12.35 -9.60
N LEU A 257 4.44 -12.96 -9.02
CA LEU A 257 4.27 -13.07 -7.57
C LEU A 257 5.37 -13.94 -6.94
N SER A 258 5.78 -15.02 -7.60
CA SER A 258 6.87 -15.89 -7.13
C SER A 258 8.22 -15.19 -7.16
N ASN A 259 8.51 -14.42 -8.20
CA ASN A 259 9.70 -13.59 -8.30
C ASN A 259 9.74 -12.56 -7.17
N TYR A 260 8.59 -11.94 -6.87
CA TYR A 260 8.48 -11.00 -5.76
C TYR A 260 8.76 -11.67 -4.41
N LEU A 261 8.26 -12.89 -4.15
CA LEU A 261 8.56 -13.65 -2.92
C LEU A 261 10.02 -14.07 -2.78
N ASN A 262 10.72 -14.25 -3.90
CA ASN A 262 12.12 -14.63 -3.94
C ASN A 262 13.07 -13.44 -3.86
N PHE A 263 12.54 -12.22 -3.80
CA PHE A 263 13.35 -11.01 -3.74
C PHE A 263 14.00 -10.85 -2.34
N PRO A 264 15.32 -10.56 -2.24
CA PRO A 264 16.29 -10.36 -3.32
C PRO A 264 16.82 -11.70 -3.89
N PRO A 265 17.32 -11.73 -5.14
CA PRO A 265 17.87 -12.94 -5.76
C PRO A 265 18.96 -13.60 -4.91
N GLU A 266 19.15 -14.91 -5.04
CA GLU A 266 20.16 -15.65 -4.23
C GLU A 266 21.59 -15.21 -4.54
N ASP A 267 21.88 -14.84 -5.80
CA ASP A 267 23.17 -14.32 -6.24
C ASP A 267 23.40 -12.85 -5.84
N SER A 268 22.50 -12.27 -5.04
CA SER A 268 22.68 -10.91 -4.57
C SER A 268 23.85 -10.84 -3.59
N ALA A 269 24.65 -9.79 -3.69
CA ALA A 269 25.80 -9.57 -2.79
C ALA A 269 25.39 -9.13 -1.37
N PHE A 270 24.17 -9.47 -0.92
CA PHE A 270 23.68 -9.21 0.43
C PHE A 270 24.09 -10.34 1.38
N PRO A 271 24.26 -10.06 2.68
CA PRO A 271 24.41 -11.12 3.68
C PRO A 271 23.18 -12.04 3.72
N ASP A 272 23.38 -13.36 3.83
CA ASP A 272 22.31 -14.36 3.87
C ASP A 272 21.19 -14.04 4.86
N LEU A 273 21.54 -13.58 6.06
CA LEU A 273 20.57 -13.22 7.09
C LEU A 273 19.65 -12.09 6.63
N MET A 274 20.20 -11.08 5.96
CA MET A 274 19.44 -9.96 5.45
C MET A 274 18.51 -10.39 4.31
N ILE A 275 18.98 -11.25 3.40
CA ILE A 275 18.16 -11.86 2.35
C ILE A 275 16.96 -12.57 2.98
N ARG A 276 17.18 -13.36 4.04
CA ARG A 276 16.12 -14.08 4.76
C ARG A 276 15.14 -13.13 5.43
N GLU A 277 15.62 -12.08 6.10
CA GLU A 277 14.78 -11.08 6.75
C GLU A 277 13.92 -10.30 5.75
N LEU A 278 14.50 -9.88 4.62
CA LEU A 278 13.76 -9.16 3.59
C LEU A 278 12.69 -10.04 2.95
N ARG A 279 13.03 -11.31 2.64
CA ARG A 279 12.05 -12.30 2.17
C ARG A 279 10.94 -12.50 3.19
N GLU A 280 11.24 -12.54 4.48
CA GLU A 280 10.22 -12.65 5.52
C GLU A 280 9.34 -11.40 5.65
N ALA A 281 9.92 -10.20 5.46
CA ALA A 281 9.14 -8.96 5.38
C ALA A 281 8.13 -9.01 4.24
N ILE A 282 8.55 -9.47 3.06
CA ILE A 282 7.67 -9.68 1.90
C ILE A 282 6.57 -10.68 2.24
N ARG A 283 6.91 -11.83 2.83
CA ARG A 283 5.93 -12.85 3.22
C ARG A 283 4.90 -12.30 4.22
N ASN A 284 5.32 -11.49 5.19
CA ASN A 284 4.41 -10.83 6.13
C ASN A 284 3.53 -9.77 5.45
N VAL A 285 4.02 -9.10 4.42
CA VAL A 285 3.21 -8.22 3.59
C VAL A 285 2.08 -9.02 2.90
N PHE A 286 2.41 -10.15 2.28
CA PHE A 286 1.40 -11.07 1.71
C PHE A 286 0.36 -11.47 2.75
N ARG A 287 0.80 -11.96 3.91
CA ARG A 287 -0.11 -12.37 4.99
C ARG A 287 -1.03 -11.23 5.43
N ARG A 288 -0.51 -10.01 5.58
CA ARG A 288 -1.30 -8.82 5.96
C ARG A 288 -2.29 -8.38 4.90
N ILE A 289 -2.03 -8.63 3.62
CA ILE A 289 -3.00 -8.40 2.54
C ILE A 289 -4.06 -9.49 2.56
N ILE A 290 -3.65 -10.76 2.64
CA ILE A 290 -4.53 -11.92 2.62
C ILE A 290 -5.54 -11.87 3.76
N VAL A 291 -5.15 -11.53 4.99
CA VAL A 291 -6.11 -11.47 6.13
C VAL A 291 -7.16 -10.37 6.02
N ARG A 292 -6.99 -9.42 5.10
CA ARG A 292 -7.96 -8.34 4.86
C ARG A 292 -8.95 -8.65 3.75
N ASP A 293 -8.74 -9.75 3.03
CA ASP A 293 -9.57 -10.17 1.91
C ASP A 293 -10.18 -11.53 2.21
N ALA A 294 -11.53 -11.59 2.31
CA ALA A 294 -12.22 -12.79 2.75
C ALA A 294 -11.93 -14.02 1.86
N GLY A 295 -11.97 -13.86 0.53
CA GLY A 295 -11.71 -14.96 -0.41
C GLY A 295 -10.28 -15.47 -0.33
N LEU A 296 -9.29 -14.56 -0.35
CA LEU A 296 -7.89 -14.94 -0.20
C LEU A 296 -7.63 -15.61 1.17
N PHE A 297 -8.21 -15.08 2.24
CA PHE A 297 -8.06 -15.63 3.59
C PHE A 297 -8.60 -17.06 3.68
N VAL A 298 -9.84 -17.30 3.23
CA VAL A 298 -10.48 -18.62 3.30
C VAL A 298 -9.65 -19.64 2.54
N ARG A 299 -9.18 -19.29 1.34
CA ARG A 299 -8.33 -20.16 0.52
C ARG A 299 -6.99 -20.42 1.19
N ALA A 300 -6.38 -19.39 1.78
CA ALA A 300 -5.09 -19.50 2.47
C ALA A 300 -5.18 -20.35 3.74
N LYS A 301 -6.32 -20.34 4.46
CA LYS A 301 -6.54 -21.21 5.62
C LYS A 301 -6.54 -22.70 5.27
N GLU A 302 -6.87 -23.06 4.04
CA GLU A 302 -6.77 -24.45 3.56
C GLU A 302 -5.30 -24.95 3.45
N PHE A 303 -4.32 -24.05 3.51
CA PHE A 303 -2.88 -24.36 3.50
C PHE A 303 -2.25 -24.31 4.90
N ASN A 304 -3.02 -23.97 5.92
CA ASN A 304 -2.51 -24.04 7.27
C ASN A 304 -2.38 -25.51 7.69
N PRO A 305 -1.31 -25.89 8.42
CA PRO A 305 -1.20 -27.23 8.96
C PRO A 305 -2.38 -27.49 9.90
N THR A 306 -3.07 -28.62 9.70
CA THR A 306 -4.16 -29.07 10.57
C THR A 306 -3.64 -29.22 12.01
N PRO A 307 -4.45 -28.89 13.03
CA PRO A 307 -4.04 -28.97 14.45
C PRO A 307 -3.47 -30.35 14.84
N GLU A 308 -3.99 -31.43 14.27
CA GLU A 308 -3.55 -32.81 14.51
C GLU A 308 -2.10 -33.08 14.08
N LEU A 309 -1.55 -32.32 13.14
CA LEU A 309 -0.15 -32.42 12.69
C LEU A 309 0.82 -31.54 13.51
N ARG A 310 0.34 -30.74 14.46
CA ARG A 310 1.23 -29.92 15.31
C ARG A 310 1.95 -30.75 16.37
N SER A 311 1.45 -31.94 16.69
CA SER A 311 1.89 -32.74 17.85
C SER A 311 2.87 -33.86 17.52
N SER A 312 3.14 -34.15 16.24
CA SER A 312 4.09 -35.20 15.84
C SER A 312 5.09 -34.67 14.82
N SER A 313 6.35 -34.62 15.25
CA SER A 313 7.57 -34.56 14.43
C SER A 313 7.37 -34.88 12.93
N CYS A 314 7.77 -33.92 12.09
CA CYS A 314 8.05 -34.02 10.65
C CYS A 314 6.85 -34.10 9.67
N LEU A 315 6.65 -33.01 8.92
CA LEU A 315 6.76 -32.98 7.44
C LEU A 315 6.51 -31.59 6.81
N HIS A 316 6.19 -30.56 7.61
CA HIS A 316 6.35 -29.17 7.20
C HIS A 316 7.45 -28.55 8.08
N GLY A 317 8.51 -28.08 7.42
CA GLY A 317 9.79 -27.70 8.02
C GLY A 317 9.66 -26.72 9.17
N GLN A 318 10.74 -26.64 9.96
CA GLN A 318 10.90 -25.71 11.09
C GLN A 318 10.08 -24.43 10.96
N PRO A 319 9.26 -24.05 11.97
CA PRO A 319 8.45 -22.83 11.92
C PRO A 319 9.30 -21.56 11.88
N ASP A 320 10.61 -21.68 12.09
CA ASP A 320 11.55 -20.59 11.99
C ASP A 320 12.03 -20.40 10.55
N TRP A 321 11.60 -19.30 9.93
CA TRP A 321 12.05 -18.84 8.61
C TRP A 321 13.57 -18.60 8.55
N ARG A 322 14.25 -18.53 9.71
CA ARG A 322 15.72 -18.46 9.80
C ARG A 322 16.39 -19.79 9.48
N GLY A 323 15.67 -20.91 9.54
CA GLY A 323 16.19 -22.23 9.20
C GLY A 323 16.40 -22.41 7.70
N PRO A 324 17.51 -23.04 7.25
CA PRO A 324 17.78 -23.27 5.83
C PRO A 324 16.77 -24.22 5.16
N GLN A 325 16.00 -24.98 5.94
CA GLN A 325 14.99 -25.92 5.45
C GLN A 325 13.57 -25.34 5.43
N TYR A 326 13.40 -24.03 5.64
CA TYR A 326 12.08 -23.40 5.65
C TYR A 326 11.43 -23.43 4.26
N GLN A 327 10.31 -24.13 4.14
CA GLN A 327 9.46 -24.11 2.95
C GLN A 327 8.42 -23.00 3.10
N CYS A 328 8.32 -22.12 2.10
CA CYS A 328 7.41 -20.98 2.12
C CYS A 328 5.99 -21.40 1.69
N PRO A 329 5.00 -21.50 2.59
CA PRO A 329 3.66 -21.97 2.22
C PRO A 329 2.93 -21.00 1.28
N ILE A 330 3.39 -19.76 1.20
CA ILE A 330 2.84 -18.74 0.31
C ILE A 330 3.14 -19.10 -1.16
N LYS A 331 4.29 -19.74 -1.46
CA LYS A 331 4.58 -20.21 -2.82
C LYS A 331 3.58 -21.27 -3.27
N ASP A 332 3.29 -22.24 -2.40
CA ASP A 332 2.32 -23.30 -2.68
C ASP A 332 0.91 -22.74 -2.83
N PHE A 333 0.56 -21.77 -1.99
CA PHE A 333 -0.71 -21.04 -2.09
C PHE A 333 -0.86 -20.33 -3.45
N ILE A 334 0.15 -19.59 -3.92
CA ILE A 334 0.10 -18.85 -5.20
C ILE A 334 0.09 -19.81 -6.41
N ASN A 335 0.83 -20.91 -6.33
CA ASN A 335 0.86 -21.94 -7.37
C ASN A 335 -0.42 -22.79 -7.42
N SER A 336 -1.34 -22.62 -6.48
CA SER A 336 -2.53 -23.43 -6.36
C SER A 336 -3.54 -23.22 -7.50
N ASP A 337 -4.19 -24.31 -7.90
CA ASP A 337 -5.38 -24.29 -8.76
C ASP A 337 -6.63 -23.75 -8.05
N LYS A 338 -6.56 -23.56 -6.73
CA LYS A 338 -7.64 -22.98 -5.93
C LYS A 338 -7.83 -21.50 -6.22
N LEU A 339 -6.75 -20.77 -6.50
CA LEU A 339 -6.80 -19.35 -6.86
C LEU A 339 -7.21 -19.14 -8.32
N SER A 340 -8.22 -18.30 -8.51
CA SER A 340 -8.65 -17.80 -9.81
C SER A 340 -7.70 -16.74 -10.37
N LEU A 341 -7.80 -16.48 -11.67
CA LEU A 341 -7.05 -15.38 -12.30
C LEU A 341 -7.39 -14.03 -11.65
N LYS A 342 -8.68 -13.78 -11.38
CA LYS A 342 -9.16 -12.53 -10.74
C LYS A 342 -8.52 -12.34 -9.36
N GLU A 343 -8.45 -13.39 -8.55
CA GLU A 343 -7.82 -13.34 -7.22
C GLU A 343 -6.31 -13.10 -7.28
N LEU A 344 -5.61 -13.74 -8.22
CA LEU A 344 -4.17 -13.49 -8.45
C LEU A 344 -3.91 -12.06 -8.92
N GLN A 345 -4.73 -11.54 -9.83
CA GLN A 345 -4.67 -10.15 -10.29
C GLN A 345 -4.94 -9.18 -9.13
N ARG A 346 -5.93 -9.48 -8.28
CA ARG A 346 -6.26 -8.68 -7.10
C ARG A 346 -5.10 -8.69 -6.10
N LEU A 347 -4.55 -9.86 -5.78
CA LEU A 347 -3.38 -10.00 -4.91
C LEU A 347 -2.20 -9.20 -5.45
N TRP A 348 -1.87 -9.35 -6.73
CA TRP A 348 -0.82 -8.59 -7.40
C TRP A 348 -1.08 -7.08 -7.37
N GLY A 349 -2.32 -6.65 -7.61
CA GLY A 349 -2.73 -5.24 -7.54
C GLY A 349 -2.54 -4.65 -6.15
N LEU A 350 -2.91 -5.38 -5.10
CA LEU A 350 -2.78 -4.96 -3.70
C LEU A 350 -1.32 -4.91 -3.22
N MET A 351 -0.42 -5.68 -3.82
CA MET A 351 1.02 -5.69 -3.51
C MET A 351 1.78 -4.48 -4.09
N LYS A 352 1.24 -3.81 -5.11
CA LYS A 352 1.87 -2.62 -5.73
C LYS A 352 1.80 -1.41 -4.79
N PHE A 353 2.65 -0.41 -4.95
CA PHE A 353 2.54 0.86 -4.21
C PHE A 353 1.67 1.91 -4.94
N GLY A 354 0.89 2.70 -4.19
CA GLY A 354 0.10 3.83 -4.73
C GLY A 354 -1.18 4.13 -3.95
N LYS A 355 -2.00 5.05 -4.47
CA LYS A 355 -3.17 5.65 -3.80
C LYS A 355 -4.22 4.61 -3.36
N ASP A 356 -4.41 3.55 -4.14
CA ASP A 356 -5.40 2.48 -3.87
C ASP A 356 -4.74 1.15 -3.45
N LYS A 357 -3.49 1.19 -2.97
CA LYS A 357 -2.66 0.00 -2.80
C LYS A 357 -1.98 -0.05 -1.42
N ILE A 358 -0.95 -0.88 -1.25
CA ILE A 358 -0.29 -1.08 0.05
C ILE A 358 0.28 0.22 0.63
N GLY A 359 -0.25 0.64 1.78
CA GLY A 359 0.21 1.83 2.48
C GLY A 359 1.49 1.59 3.30
N PRO A 360 2.30 2.64 3.56
CA PRO A 360 3.56 2.51 4.30
C PRO A 360 3.34 1.95 5.73
N GLU A 361 2.20 2.27 6.33
CA GLU A 361 1.79 1.78 7.65
C GLU A 361 1.57 0.26 7.66
N LEU A 362 1.03 -0.33 6.58
CA LEU A 362 0.84 -1.78 6.49
C LEU A 362 2.20 -2.49 6.40
N ILE A 363 3.14 -1.91 5.64
CA ILE A 363 4.49 -2.45 5.46
C ILE A 363 5.31 -2.36 6.73
N ARG A 364 5.28 -1.20 7.40
CA ARG A 364 5.88 -1.06 8.73
C ARG A 364 5.39 -2.17 9.64
N ASN A 365 4.09 -2.40 9.68
CA ASN A 365 3.51 -3.43 10.54
C ASN A 365 3.90 -4.85 10.10
N ALA A 366 4.04 -5.13 8.80
CA ALA A 366 4.56 -6.40 8.29
C ALA A 366 6.01 -6.66 8.72
N ILE A 367 6.87 -5.64 8.64
CA ILE A 367 8.26 -5.68 9.08
C ILE A 367 8.33 -5.85 10.59
N ALA A 368 7.53 -5.09 11.34
CA ALA A 368 7.50 -5.15 12.79
C ALA A 368 7.09 -6.53 13.33
N ASP A 369 6.22 -7.25 12.60
CA ASP A 369 5.79 -8.59 12.97
C ASP A 369 6.94 -9.62 12.96
N ILE A 370 7.95 -9.44 12.10
CA ILE A 370 9.16 -10.29 12.08
C ILE A 370 9.86 -10.22 13.44
N TYR A 371 9.95 -9.01 14.00
CA TYR A 371 10.66 -8.73 15.25
C TYR A 371 9.79 -8.93 16.50
N ARG A 372 8.56 -9.44 16.35
CA ARG A 372 7.70 -9.86 17.47
C ARG A 372 7.82 -11.36 17.73
N CYS A 373 8.12 -12.12 16.70
CA CYS A 373 8.32 -13.56 16.77
C CYS A 373 9.71 -13.90 17.34
N SER A 374 9.97 -13.52 18.60
CA SER A 374 11.06 -14.11 19.38
C SER A 374 10.57 -15.43 20.00
N LEU A 375 11.44 -16.45 20.06
CA LEU A 375 11.13 -17.80 20.56
C LEU A 375 10.43 -17.79 21.93
N ASP A 376 10.82 -16.85 22.80
CA ASP A 376 10.29 -16.74 24.18
C ASP A 376 8.83 -16.27 24.24
N ALA A 377 8.34 -15.58 23.21
CA ALA A 377 6.95 -15.10 23.15
C ALA A 377 5.96 -16.18 22.70
N CYS A 378 6.44 -17.28 22.09
CA CYS A 378 5.60 -18.39 21.66
C CYS A 378 5.42 -19.46 22.77
N GLY A 379 6.33 -19.56 23.74
CA GLY A 379 6.32 -20.62 24.74
C GLY A 379 5.34 -20.43 25.91
N ASN A 380 4.95 -19.19 26.23
CA ASN A 380 4.21 -18.89 27.46
C ASN A 380 2.69 -18.70 27.30
N ASP A 381 2.19 -18.46 26.09
CA ASP A 381 0.76 -18.24 25.85
C ASP A 381 -0.04 -19.55 25.61
N GLU A 382 0.61 -20.66 25.24
CA GLU A 382 -0.08 -21.94 24.97
C GLU A 382 -0.34 -22.80 26.22
N SER A 383 0.22 -22.46 27.39
CA SER A 383 0.13 -23.28 28.61
C SER A 383 -0.87 -22.80 29.67
N GLN A 384 -1.57 -21.68 29.45
CA GLN A 384 -2.65 -21.25 30.36
C GLN A 384 -4.03 -21.65 29.81
N PRO A 385 -4.82 -22.44 30.56
CA PRO A 385 -6.21 -22.71 30.18
C PRO A 385 -6.99 -21.39 30.12
N PRO A 386 -7.93 -21.25 29.18
CA PRO A 386 -8.68 -20.02 28.96
C PRO A 386 -9.50 -19.70 30.22
N ARG A 387 -9.05 -18.71 31.01
CA ARG A 387 -9.91 -18.10 32.02
C ARG A 387 -11.02 -17.34 31.30
N ALA A 388 -12.27 -17.62 31.67
CA ALA A 388 -13.53 -17.27 31.01
C ALA A 388 -13.85 -15.76 30.84
N ASN A 389 -12.87 -14.86 30.82
CA ASN A 389 -13.07 -13.44 30.60
C ASN A 389 -12.30 -12.98 29.34
N HIS A 390 -12.97 -13.08 28.18
CA HIS A 390 -12.74 -12.34 26.93
C HIS A 390 -11.29 -11.89 26.60
N LYS A 391 -10.37 -12.81 26.29
CA LYS A 391 -9.09 -12.43 25.67
C LYS A 391 -9.13 -12.63 24.15
N LYS A 392 -9.79 -11.70 23.45
CA LYS A 392 -9.74 -11.58 21.98
C LYS A 392 -8.32 -11.86 21.48
N SER A 393 -8.17 -12.80 20.54
CA SER A 393 -6.87 -13.21 20.04
C SER A 393 -6.07 -12.01 19.51
N ALA A 394 -4.84 -11.88 19.98
CA ALA A 394 -3.94 -10.80 19.57
C ALA A 394 -3.28 -11.05 18.21
N LYS A 395 -3.36 -12.27 17.67
CA LYS A 395 -2.67 -12.70 16.45
C LYS A 395 -3.43 -13.82 15.72
N ILE A 396 -3.22 -13.92 14.41
CA ILE A 396 -3.80 -14.98 13.58
C ILE A 396 -2.69 -15.71 12.82
N TRP A 397 -2.71 -17.05 12.82
CA TRP A 397 -1.75 -17.86 12.07
C TRP A 397 -2.26 -18.10 10.64
N ILE A 398 -1.43 -17.77 9.65
CA ILE A 398 -1.76 -17.94 8.23
C ILE A 398 -0.49 -18.11 7.40
N LEU A 399 -0.47 -19.12 6.52
CA LEU A 399 0.62 -19.39 5.57
C LEU A 399 2.01 -19.37 6.24
N GLY A 400 2.14 -20.10 7.35
CA GLY A 400 3.41 -20.29 8.05
C GLY A 400 3.88 -19.11 8.92
N GLY A 401 3.02 -18.13 9.24
CA GLY A 401 3.40 -17.03 10.12
C GLY A 401 2.23 -16.35 10.81
N PHE A 402 2.53 -15.49 11.79
CA PHE A 402 1.53 -14.73 12.54
C PHE A 402 1.29 -13.33 11.94
N VAL A 403 0.02 -12.95 11.85
CA VAL A 403 -0.39 -11.54 11.66
C VAL A 403 -0.96 -11.01 12.95
N TRP A 404 -0.42 -9.90 13.45
CA TRP A 404 -0.81 -9.33 14.73
C TRP A 404 -1.88 -8.25 14.59
N ARG A 405 -2.82 -8.24 15.54
CA ARG A 405 -3.92 -7.28 15.67
C ARG A 405 -3.43 -5.84 15.77
N LYS A 406 -2.60 -5.58 16.78
CA LYS A 406 -2.08 -4.25 17.07
C LYS A 406 -0.79 -4.03 16.30
N ALA A 407 -0.57 -2.80 15.82
CA ALA A 407 0.75 -2.38 15.37
C ALA A 407 1.77 -2.55 16.51
N LYS A 408 3.06 -2.74 16.18
CA LYS A 408 4.11 -2.77 17.22
C LYS A 408 4.21 -1.36 17.79
N ASP A 409 3.99 -1.26 19.10
CA ASP A 409 4.23 -0.03 19.83
C ASP A 409 5.75 0.19 19.92
N GLY A 410 6.17 1.43 19.76
CA GLY A 410 7.58 1.81 19.79
C GLY A 410 8.32 1.76 18.45
N PRO A 411 9.64 2.03 18.49
CA PRO A 411 10.47 2.21 17.31
C PRO A 411 10.73 0.89 16.57
N LEU A 412 10.87 0.94 15.25
CA LEU A 412 11.48 -0.16 14.51
C LEU A 412 12.96 -0.27 14.91
N SER A 413 13.48 -1.50 14.85
CA SER A 413 14.93 -1.71 14.89
C SER A 413 15.60 -1.01 13.71
N ARG A 414 16.92 -0.77 13.80
CA ARG A 414 17.69 -0.18 12.71
C ARG A 414 17.50 -0.95 11.40
N THR A 415 17.64 -2.27 11.46
CA THR A 415 17.44 -3.17 10.32
C THR A 415 16.01 -3.11 9.79
N GLY A 416 15.02 -3.03 10.68
CA GLY A 416 13.63 -2.84 10.30
C GLY A 416 13.37 -1.53 9.54
N SER A 417 14.01 -0.43 9.96
CA SER A 417 13.96 0.85 9.24
C SER A 417 14.63 0.77 7.87
N ASP A 418 15.75 0.05 7.74
CA ASP A 418 16.41 -0.16 6.45
C ASP A 418 15.54 -1.00 5.49
N HIS A 419 14.88 -2.05 5.99
CA HIS A 419 13.87 -2.78 5.23
C HIS A 419 12.72 -1.85 4.82
N LEU A 420 12.20 -1.04 5.75
CA LEU A 420 11.11 -0.12 5.47
C LEU A 420 11.51 0.88 4.39
N TYR A 421 12.74 1.38 4.39
CA TYR A 421 13.25 2.25 3.32
C TYR A 421 13.33 1.53 1.96
N ALA A 422 13.74 0.25 1.93
CA ALA A 422 13.78 -0.55 0.71
C ALA A 422 12.41 -0.62 0.02
N PHE A 423 11.35 -0.74 0.82
CA PHE A 423 9.96 -0.72 0.38
C PHE A 423 9.44 0.71 0.12
N VAL A 424 9.73 1.63 1.04
CA VAL A 424 9.19 2.99 1.14
C VAL A 424 10.34 3.99 1.21
N SER A 425 10.79 4.40 0.04
CA SER A 425 11.93 5.32 -0.10
C SER A 425 11.52 6.80 -0.04
N CYS A 426 10.23 7.10 0.01
CA CYS A 426 9.76 8.47 0.24
C CYS A 426 9.91 8.82 1.74
N ALA A 427 10.68 9.88 2.04
CA ALA A 427 10.90 10.36 3.40
C ALA A 427 9.57 10.60 4.14
N GLY A 428 8.64 11.34 3.53
CA GLY A 428 7.34 11.63 4.13
C GLY A 428 6.55 10.37 4.48
N CYS A 429 6.47 9.40 3.55
CA CYS A 429 5.76 8.14 3.78
C CYS A 429 6.40 7.33 4.91
N MET A 430 7.72 7.14 4.91
CA MET A 430 8.40 6.36 5.95
C MET A 430 8.32 7.04 7.32
N LEU A 431 8.66 8.33 7.37
CA LEU A 431 8.65 9.13 8.59
C LEU A 431 7.25 9.24 9.21
N SER A 432 6.19 9.22 8.39
CA SER A 432 4.80 9.21 8.89
C SER A 432 4.40 7.96 9.67
N THR A 433 5.19 6.89 9.55
CA THR A 433 4.95 5.64 10.26
C THR A 433 5.77 5.52 11.54
N CYS A 434 6.71 6.43 11.80
CA CYS A 434 7.51 6.41 13.03
C CYS A 434 6.62 6.55 14.27
N ARG A 435 7.01 5.89 15.37
CA ARG A 435 6.21 5.86 16.61
C ARG A 435 6.75 6.74 17.72
N THR A 436 8.00 7.15 17.60
CA THR A 436 8.75 7.91 18.61
C THR A 436 9.57 8.99 17.93
N PHE A 437 9.83 10.10 18.62
CA PHE A 437 10.72 11.14 18.13
C PHE A 437 12.11 10.56 17.84
N GLU A 438 12.61 9.64 18.67
CA GLU A 438 13.93 9.01 18.48
C GLU A 438 14.08 8.29 17.14
N GLU A 439 13.10 7.47 16.78
CA GLU A 439 13.10 6.79 15.49
C GLU A 439 13.04 7.77 14.32
N TRP A 440 12.21 8.81 14.46
CA TRP A 440 12.00 9.79 13.42
C TRP A 440 13.26 10.65 13.19
N ALA A 441 13.80 11.25 14.24
CA ALA A 441 15.01 12.05 14.20
C ALA A 441 16.26 11.20 13.91
N GLY A 442 16.30 9.96 14.41
CA GLY A 442 17.35 8.99 14.14
C GLY A 442 17.43 8.58 12.66
N ASN A 443 16.30 8.30 12.02
CA ASN A 443 16.28 8.01 10.58
C ASN A 443 16.71 9.21 9.74
N ARG A 444 16.34 10.44 10.15
CA ARG A 444 16.82 11.67 9.49
C ARG A 444 18.32 11.87 9.67
N ARG A 445 18.86 11.66 10.88
CA ARG A 445 20.30 11.77 11.17
C ARG A 445 21.14 10.99 10.18
N LEU A 446 20.71 9.79 9.83
CA LEU A 446 21.49 8.87 9.00
C LEU A 446 21.56 9.29 7.52
N VAL A 447 20.77 10.27 7.11
CA VAL A 447 20.97 10.96 5.83
C VAL A 447 22.21 11.84 5.87
N ALA A 448 22.46 12.52 6.99
CA ALA A 448 23.64 13.38 7.16
C ALA A 448 24.89 12.57 7.50
N VAL A 449 24.73 11.52 8.32
CA VAL A 449 25.79 10.67 8.88
C VAL A 449 25.82 9.34 8.14
N GLY A 450 26.90 9.04 7.40
CA GLY A 450 27.02 7.80 6.61
C GLY A 450 26.30 7.79 5.26
N GLY A 451 25.63 8.89 4.89
CA GLY A 451 24.93 9.01 3.59
C GLY A 451 23.80 7.97 3.39
N ARG A 452 23.25 7.45 4.49
CA ARG A 452 22.21 6.41 4.48
C ARG A 452 20.90 7.05 4.03
N TYR A 453 20.20 6.41 3.11
CA TYR A 453 19.01 6.98 2.44
C TYR A 453 19.35 8.17 1.52
N PRO A 454 20.15 7.94 0.46
CA PRO A 454 20.64 9.00 -0.42
C PRO A 454 19.51 9.78 -1.12
N GLU A 455 18.32 9.20 -1.26
CA GLU A 455 17.17 9.87 -1.86
C GLU A 455 16.54 10.95 -0.96
N TRP A 456 16.92 10.98 0.32
CA TRP A 456 16.48 11.99 1.28
C TRP A 456 17.52 13.10 1.43
N ALA A 457 18.67 12.97 0.77
CA ALA A 457 19.70 14.00 0.76
C ALA A 457 19.21 15.19 -0.09
N GLU A 458 19.25 16.37 0.50
CA GLU A 458 18.94 17.61 -0.20
C GLU A 458 20.26 18.27 -0.64
N PRO A 459 20.55 18.37 -1.94
CA PRO A 459 21.86 18.86 -2.41
C PRO A 459 22.18 20.30 -1.99
N LYS A 460 21.16 21.07 -1.61
CA LYS A 460 21.26 22.48 -1.21
C LYS A 460 20.93 22.70 0.27
N GLU A 461 20.97 21.63 1.09
CA GLU A 461 20.75 21.75 2.54
C GLU A 461 21.81 22.69 3.16
N PRO A 462 21.40 23.73 3.91
CA PRO A 462 22.34 24.59 4.61
C PRO A 462 23.23 23.80 5.59
N PRO A 463 24.53 24.11 5.72
CA PRO A 463 25.45 23.38 6.61
C PRO A 463 24.94 23.27 8.06
N VAL A 464 24.33 24.33 8.58
CA VAL A 464 23.77 24.35 9.94
C VAL A 464 22.57 23.41 10.08
N GLU A 465 21.72 23.28 9.06
CA GLU A 465 20.61 22.32 9.09
C GLU A 465 21.12 20.88 9.02
N ARG A 466 22.18 20.65 8.24
CA ARG A 466 22.87 19.35 8.22
C ARG A 466 23.49 19.03 9.58
N LEU A 467 24.05 20.01 10.29
CA LEU A 467 24.51 19.88 11.67
C LEU A 467 23.35 19.52 12.61
N PHE A 468 22.22 20.22 12.51
CA PHE A 468 21.04 19.90 13.32
C PHE A 468 20.59 18.45 13.10
N ARG A 469 20.51 18.02 11.84
CA ARG A 469 20.19 16.64 11.45
C ARG A 469 21.18 15.65 12.07
N CYS A 470 22.48 15.94 12.03
CA CYS A 470 23.55 15.14 12.64
C CYS A 470 23.31 14.88 14.14
N PHE A 471 22.85 15.89 14.88
CA PHE A 471 22.57 15.82 16.32
C PHE A 471 21.10 15.53 16.66
N ARG A 472 20.30 15.01 15.72
CA ARG A 472 18.86 14.71 15.92
C ARG A 472 18.03 15.93 16.36
N ILE A 473 18.47 17.12 15.99
CA ILE A 473 17.78 18.39 16.23
C ILE A 473 16.91 18.68 15.02
N VAL A 474 15.66 19.03 15.29
CA VAL A 474 14.65 19.20 14.26
C VAL A 474 14.20 20.64 14.24
N LEU A 475 14.54 21.35 13.17
CA LEU A 475 14.01 22.68 12.92
C LEU A 475 12.55 22.57 12.48
N CYS A 476 11.64 22.96 13.37
CA CYS A 476 10.20 22.89 13.14
C CYS A 476 9.67 24.18 12.51
N ARG A 477 10.15 25.33 12.97
CA ARG A 477 9.73 26.64 12.46
C ARG A 477 10.81 27.69 12.69
N HIS A 478 10.87 28.67 11.80
CA HIS A 478 11.71 29.85 11.93
C HIS A 478 11.10 31.04 11.19
N ASN A 479 11.64 32.23 11.40
CA ASN A 479 11.26 33.46 10.68
C ASN A 479 12.49 34.13 10.04
N CYS A 480 13.09 33.45 9.06
CA CYS A 480 14.25 33.99 8.34
C CYS A 480 13.96 35.31 7.61
N SER A 481 12.72 35.51 7.17
CA SER A 481 12.26 36.71 6.46
C SER A 481 11.86 37.88 7.36
N ALA A 482 12.19 37.82 8.66
CA ALA A 482 11.81 38.84 9.62
C ALA A 482 12.40 40.21 9.25
N LYS A 483 11.58 41.25 9.34
CA LYS A 483 11.99 42.64 9.09
C LYS A 483 12.58 43.20 10.36
N LEU A 484 13.91 43.12 10.46
CA LEU A 484 14.66 43.57 11.64
C LEU A 484 14.36 45.01 12.03
N SER A 485 14.04 45.90 11.09
CA SER A 485 13.41 47.18 11.38
C SER A 485 12.71 47.74 10.15
N LYS A 486 11.45 48.16 10.30
CA LYS A 486 10.68 48.82 9.24
C LYS A 486 10.03 50.08 9.80
N VAL A 487 10.36 51.22 9.20
CA VAL A 487 9.70 52.50 9.52
C VAL A 487 8.61 52.78 8.49
N GLU A 488 7.41 53.08 8.95
CA GLU A 488 6.27 53.41 8.12
C GLU A 488 5.67 54.75 8.53
N LYS A 489 5.19 55.51 7.54
CA LYS A 489 4.42 56.72 7.75
C LYS A 489 2.93 56.37 7.60
N VAL A 490 2.23 56.29 8.72
CA VAL A 490 0.80 55.98 8.75
C VAL A 490 0.02 57.29 8.64
N VAL A 491 -0.62 57.50 7.48
CA VAL A 491 -1.53 58.61 7.26
C VAL A 491 -2.96 58.12 7.54
N PRO A 492 -3.58 58.54 8.64
CA PRO A 492 -4.92 58.08 8.98
C PRO A 492 -5.96 58.59 7.97
N LYS A 493 -6.97 57.77 7.67
CA LYS A 493 -8.05 58.13 6.71
C LYS A 493 -8.90 59.33 7.18
N SER A 494 -8.94 59.58 8.48
CA SER A 494 -9.66 60.72 9.06
C SER A 494 -8.77 61.97 9.06
N LYS A 495 -9.27 63.06 8.46
CA LYS A 495 -8.61 64.38 8.48
C LYS A 495 -8.38 64.95 9.89
N LYS A 496 -9.03 64.39 10.92
CA LYS A 496 -8.88 64.82 12.32
C LYS A 496 -7.69 64.16 13.05
N LEU A 497 -7.13 63.08 12.50
CA LEU A 497 -6.02 62.36 13.12
C LEU A 497 -4.69 62.81 12.49
N ARG A 498 -3.68 63.03 13.33
CA ARG A 498 -2.34 63.40 12.87
C ARG A 498 -1.62 62.19 12.28
N THR A 499 -0.79 62.44 11.26
CA THR A 499 0.13 61.43 10.72
C THR A 499 1.03 60.89 11.84
N VAL A 500 1.23 59.58 11.89
CA VAL A 500 2.09 58.91 12.87
C VAL A 500 3.20 58.16 12.13
N TYR A 501 4.41 58.24 12.66
CA TYR A 501 5.53 57.41 12.21
C TYR A 501 5.62 56.19 13.14
N THR A 502 5.44 55.00 12.59
CA THR A 502 5.60 53.74 13.30
C THR A 502 6.93 53.10 12.93
N GLU A 503 7.61 52.49 13.88
CA GLU A 503 8.70 51.56 13.60
C GLU A 503 8.36 50.21 14.21
N THR A 504 8.31 49.21 13.35
CA THR A 504 8.13 47.80 13.72
C THR A 504 9.49 47.14 13.69
N GLN A 505 9.84 46.48 14.78
CA GLN A 505 11.04 45.67 14.89
C GLN A 505 10.64 44.22 15.07
N GLU A 506 11.14 43.33 14.21
CA GLU A 506 10.97 41.88 14.37
C GLU A 506 12.27 41.23 14.85
N ARG A 507 12.14 40.09 15.51
CA ARG A 507 13.25 39.31 16.07
C ARG A 507 13.29 37.93 15.46
N HIS A 508 14.48 37.46 15.10
CA HIS A 508 14.66 36.09 14.63
C HIS A 508 14.44 35.08 15.76
N TYR A 509 13.80 33.95 15.44
CA TYR A 509 13.59 32.83 16.34
C TYR A 509 13.65 31.50 15.58
N LEU A 510 14.00 30.44 16.30
CA LEU A 510 13.90 29.04 15.89
C LEU A 510 13.04 28.28 16.91
N HIS A 511 12.14 27.45 16.40
CA HIS A 511 11.50 26.38 17.15
C HIS A 511 12.17 25.07 16.78
N LEU A 512 12.82 24.46 17.75
CA LEU A 512 13.56 23.21 17.63
C LEU A 512 12.86 22.13 18.46
N CYS A 513 12.80 20.91 17.93
CA CYS A 513 12.52 19.71 18.70
C CYS A 513 13.82 18.93 18.90
N MET A 514 14.07 18.46 20.13
CA MET A 514 15.30 17.74 20.49
C MET A 514 14.98 16.49 21.31
N SER A 515 15.84 15.47 21.20
CA SER A 515 15.71 14.20 21.91
C SER A 515 15.75 14.39 23.43
N VAL A 516 14.84 13.76 24.18
CA VAL A 516 14.94 13.66 25.66
C VAL A 516 15.93 12.60 26.12
N VAL A 517 16.24 11.63 25.25
CA VAL A 517 17.11 10.49 25.56
C VAL A 517 18.58 10.84 25.32
N ASP A 518 18.88 11.72 24.36
CA ASP A 518 20.24 12.19 24.09
C ASP A 518 20.68 13.20 25.18
N PRO A 519 21.70 12.86 25.99
CA PRO A 519 22.17 13.74 27.06
C PRO A 519 22.77 15.05 26.52
N ARG A 520 23.15 15.12 25.24
CA ARG A 520 23.66 16.34 24.61
C ARG A 520 22.56 17.37 24.45
N SER A 521 21.31 16.97 24.20
CA SER A 521 20.19 17.90 24.04
C SER A 521 20.05 18.82 25.24
N ALA A 522 20.04 18.26 26.45
CA ALA A 522 19.92 19.03 27.69
C ALA A 522 21.12 19.98 27.91
N LYS A 523 22.34 19.54 27.57
CA LYS A 523 23.55 20.37 27.65
C LYS A 523 23.52 21.53 26.66
N ILE A 524 23.09 21.28 25.41
CA ILE A 524 22.94 22.30 24.38
C ILE A 524 21.91 23.34 24.81
N ILE A 525 20.74 22.92 25.30
CA ILE A 525 19.71 23.83 25.81
C ILE A 525 20.26 24.70 26.94
N SER A 526 20.97 24.08 27.90
CA SER A 526 21.57 24.79 29.03
C SER A 526 22.62 25.82 28.58
N ALA A 527 23.46 25.46 27.61
CA ALA A 527 24.50 26.32 27.06
C ALA A 527 23.91 27.52 26.31
N LEU A 528 22.91 27.28 25.47
CA LEU A 528 22.17 28.35 24.79
C LEU A 528 21.52 29.31 25.82
N SER A 529 20.94 28.77 26.89
CA SER A 529 20.30 29.56 27.94
C SER A 529 21.31 30.36 28.80
N ALA A 530 22.54 29.88 28.94
CA ALA A 530 23.59 30.59 29.69
C ALA A 530 24.07 31.85 28.95
N LEU A 531 24.03 31.85 27.62
CA LEU A 531 24.44 32.96 26.75
C LEU A 531 23.34 34.01 26.61
N THR A 532 22.89 34.59 27.73
CA THR A 532 21.76 35.56 27.76
C THR A 532 22.00 36.85 26.97
N SER A 533 23.25 37.16 26.60
CA SER A 533 23.59 38.27 25.71
C SER A 533 23.38 37.95 24.22
N SER A 534 23.28 36.66 23.88
CA SER A 534 23.10 36.17 22.52
C SER A 534 21.70 35.60 22.30
N PHE A 535 21.13 34.92 23.31
CA PHE A 535 19.89 34.15 23.13
C PHE A 535 18.91 34.36 24.29
N ASN A 536 17.63 34.39 23.93
CA ASN A 536 16.53 34.14 24.85
C ASN A 536 15.97 32.75 24.58
N VAL A 537 16.02 31.87 25.58
CA VAL A 537 15.66 30.46 25.43
C VAL A 537 14.46 30.13 26.30
N TYR A 538 13.49 29.43 25.72
CA TYR A 538 12.41 28.77 26.44
C TYR A 538 12.41 27.29 26.05
N ALA A 539 12.47 26.40 27.03
CA ALA A 539 12.49 24.95 26.79
C ALA A 539 11.50 24.22 27.69
N LYS A 540 10.75 23.31 27.10
CA LYS A 540 9.71 22.53 27.76
C LYS A 540 9.77 21.07 27.33
N ARG A 541 9.65 20.14 28.28
CA ARG A 541 9.42 18.72 28.02
C ARG A 541 7.99 18.47 27.60
N ARG A 542 7.77 17.72 26.53
CA ARG A 542 6.41 17.49 26.03
C ARG A 542 5.67 16.38 26.81
N ASP A 543 6.39 15.36 27.26
CA ASP A 543 5.90 14.25 28.09
C ASP A 543 5.48 14.69 29.50
N THR A 544 6.37 15.35 30.25
CA THR A 544 6.11 15.79 31.63
C THR A 544 5.44 17.16 31.72
N LYS A 545 5.37 17.87 30.59
CA LYS A 545 4.95 19.28 30.49
C LYS A 545 5.80 20.25 31.34
N GLU A 546 6.96 19.81 31.82
CA GLU A 546 7.87 20.58 32.67
C GLU A 546 8.63 21.64 31.86
N VAL A 547 8.68 22.87 32.36
CA VAL A 547 9.48 23.96 31.79
C VAL A 547 10.82 23.99 32.49
N THR A 548 11.91 23.75 31.76
CA THR A 548 13.26 23.70 32.34
C THR A 548 14.04 24.99 32.16
N HIS A 549 13.75 25.74 31.10
CA HIS A 549 14.43 27.00 30.81
C HIS A 549 13.40 28.06 30.41
N LYS A 550 13.59 29.27 30.93
CA LYS A 550 12.79 30.46 30.62
C LYS A 550 13.68 31.69 30.57
N PRO A 551 13.34 32.70 29.76
CA PRO A 551 14.09 33.95 29.76
C PRO A 551 13.94 34.69 31.09
N LYS A 552 14.82 35.68 31.32
CA LYS A 552 14.84 36.48 32.56
C LYS A 552 13.54 37.24 32.76
N HIS A 553 12.97 37.79 31.69
CA HIS A 553 11.68 38.45 31.70
C HIS A 553 10.74 37.79 30.69
N GLU A 554 9.48 37.57 31.05
CA GLU A 554 8.48 37.01 30.11
C GLU A 554 8.31 37.90 28.87
N ASP A 555 8.46 39.21 29.05
CA ASP A 555 8.42 40.19 27.97
C ASP A 555 9.53 39.98 26.93
N ASP A 556 10.61 39.23 27.25
CA ASP A 556 11.70 38.91 26.32
C ASP A 556 11.27 37.91 25.23
N LEU A 557 10.09 37.31 25.33
CA LEU A 557 9.52 36.41 24.31
C LEU A 557 8.79 37.15 23.17
N TRP A 558 9.07 38.44 22.96
CA TRP A 558 8.49 39.22 21.88
C TRP A 558 9.01 38.78 20.49
N CYS A 559 8.10 38.60 19.53
CA CYS A 559 8.42 38.32 18.13
C CYS A 559 8.50 39.60 17.32
N SER A 560 7.58 40.54 17.61
CA SER A 560 7.58 41.88 17.05
C SER A 560 7.27 42.92 18.12
N ARG A 561 7.85 44.10 17.99
CA ARG A 561 7.60 45.25 18.86
C ARG A 561 7.48 46.52 18.05
N VAL A 562 6.65 47.43 18.50
CA VAL A 562 6.33 48.66 17.79
C VAL A 562 6.60 49.85 18.69
N ARG A 563 7.11 50.93 18.10
CA ARG A 563 7.07 52.26 18.71
C ARG A 563 6.52 53.26 17.71
N SER A 564 5.83 54.28 18.22
CA SER A 564 5.17 55.28 17.39
C SER A 564 5.42 56.69 17.92
N GLY A 565 5.44 57.68 17.03
CA GLY A 565 5.54 59.10 17.37
C GLY A 565 5.00 59.98 16.24
N TYR A 566 4.63 61.23 16.55
CA TYR A 566 4.08 62.16 15.55
C TYR A 566 5.17 62.73 14.64
N THR A 567 6.43 62.67 15.08
CA THR A 567 7.60 63.02 14.28
C THR A 567 8.62 61.88 14.28
N ALA A 568 9.53 61.89 13.31
CA ALA A 568 10.62 60.91 13.25
C ALA A 568 11.54 60.97 14.48
N ILE A 569 11.74 62.16 15.06
CA ILE A 569 12.56 62.39 16.27
C ILE A 569 11.84 61.84 17.50
N GLU A 570 10.56 62.19 17.68
CA GLU A 570 9.76 61.70 18.79
C GLU A 570 9.71 60.18 18.82
N ARG A 571 9.47 59.55 17.66
CA ARG A 571 9.45 58.08 17.52
C ARG A 571 10.75 57.44 18.04
N LYS A 572 11.92 58.00 17.68
CA LYS A 572 13.21 57.46 18.12
C LYS A 572 13.41 57.53 19.64
N GLY A 573 12.80 58.51 20.32
CA GLY A 573 12.84 58.67 21.77
C GLY A 573 11.82 57.81 22.54
N LYS A 574 10.85 57.20 21.85
CA LYS A 574 9.84 56.34 22.50
C LYS A 574 10.37 54.92 22.69
N ARG A 575 9.95 54.29 23.79
CA ARG A 575 10.22 52.88 24.10
C ARG A 575 9.43 51.98 23.15
N PHE A 576 10.03 50.86 22.76
CA PHE A 576 9.30 49.81 22.05
C PHE A 576 8.31 49.10 22.98
N THR A 577 7.12 48.82 22.45
CA THR A 577 6.09 48.01 23.10
C THR A 577 5.93 46.71 22.32
N PRO A 578 5.97 45.53 22.97
CA PRO A 578 5.70 44.26 22.30
C PRO A 578 4.34 44.31 21.58
N ALA A 579 4.34 44.01 20.28
CA ALA A 579 3.14 43.96 19.46
C ALA A 579 2.67 42.50 19.30
N THR A 580 3.61 41.59 19.06
CA THR A 580 3.37 40.14 19.13
C THR A 580 4.42 39.48 20.00
N ALA A 581 3.99 38.57 20.86
CA ALA A 581 4.85 37.83 21.77
C ALA A 581 4.35 36.40 21.98
N PHE A 582 5.29 35.50 22.17
CA PHE A 582 5.04 34.15 22.64
C PHE A 582 4.65 34.20 24.11
N LYS A 583 3.45 33.73 24.46
CA LYS A 583 3.02 33.65 25.85
C LYS A 583 3.60 32.39 26.48
N ALA A 584 4.36 32.53 27.57
CA ALA A 584 4.92 31.44 28.38
C ALA A 584 3.84 30.64 29.14
N ALA A 585 2.72 30.34 28.49
CA ALA A 585 1.69 29.46 29.00
C ALA A 585 2.05 28.00 28.69
N ALA A 586 1.40 27.06 29.40
CA ALA A 586 1.55 25.63 29.16
C ALA A 586 1.34 25.23 27.68
N THR A 587 0.58 26.00 26.91
CA THR A 587 0.24 25.71 25.51
C THR A 587 1.03 26.55 24.49
N LEU A 588 2.21 27.09 24.86
CA LEU A 588 2.99 27.99 23.99
C LEU A 588 3.13 27.42 22.57
N PHE A 589 3.57 26.16 22.47
CA PHE A 589 3.82 25.49 21.21
C PHE A 589 2.51 25.03 20.54
N GLU A 590 1.59 24.44 21.30
CA GLU A 590 0.30 23.92 20.80
C GLU A 590 -0.58 24.98 20.10
N LYS A 591 -0.55 26.25 20.55
CA LYS A 591 -1.40 27.32 19.99
C LYS A 591 -0.68 28.27 19.04
N ASN A 592 0.62 28.50 19.21
CA ASN A 592 1.34 29.55 18.47
C ASN A 592 2.31 29.00 17.42
N LEU A 593 2.70 27.73 17.52
CA LEU A 593 3.74 27.12 16.69
C LEU A 593 3.30 25.72 16.22
N THR A 594 2.66 25.66 15.04
CA THR A 594 2.40 24.38 14.37
C THR A 594 3.72 23.79 13.87
N SER A 595 4.09 22.62 14.39
CA SER A 595 5.25 21.85 13.92
C SER A 595 4.87 21.06 12.65
N PRO A 596 5.80 20.79 11.72
CA PRO A 596 5.60 19.79 10.68
C PRO A 596 5.13 18.44 11.25
N GLU A 597 5.49 18.14 12.51
CA GLU A 597 5.01 16.99 13.28
C GLU A 597 3.47 16.90 13.35
N THR A 598 2.75 18.03 13.39
CA THR A 598 1.28 18.03 13.42
C THR A 598 0.65 17.67 12.07
N ALA A 599 1.41 17.74 10.98
CA ALA A 599 0.98 17.23 9.68
C ALA A 599 1.08 15.70 9.62
N PHE A 600 1.82 15.08 10.55
CA PHE A 600 1.80 13.64 10.74
C PHE A 600 0.63 13.24 11.63
N LYS A 601 0.17 12.00 11.47
CA LYS A 601 -0.92 11.45 12.28
C LYS A 601 -0.57 11.33 13.78
N HIS A 602 0.71 11.48 14.13
CA HIS A 602 1.26 11.24 15.46
C HIS A 602 2.00 12.47 15.96
N ILE A 603 1.62 12.95 17.14
CA ILE A 603 2.39 13.94 17.92
C ILE A 603 3.36 13.13 18.77
N PHE A 604 4.66 13.34 18.61
CA PHE A 604 5.67 12.69 19.46
C PHE A 604 5.70 13.36 20.82
N GLU A 605 5.58 12.60 21.91
CA GLU A 605 5.61 13.12 23.28
C GLU A 605 7.03 13.09 23.88
N ASP A 606 7.91 12.25 23.33
CA ASP A 606 9.27 11.98 23.79
C ASP A 606 10.31 13.00 23.28
N CYS A 607 10.00 14.30 23.35
CA CYS A 607 10.90 15.37 22.92
C CYS A 607 10.86 16.64 23.79
N TRP A 608 11.91 17.44 23.65
CA TRP A 608 11.97 18.82 24.10
C TRP A 608 11.41 19.74 23.03
N ASP A 609 10.48 20.62 23.40
CA ASP A 609 10.13 21.79 22.61
C ASP A 609 11.02 22.96 23.06
N VAL A 610 11.85 23.49 22.15
CA VAL A 610 12.83 24.53 22.43
C VAL A 610 12.59 25.72 21.50
N LEU A 611 12.35 26.89 22.09
CA LEU A 611 12.29 28.17 21.40
C LEU A 611 13.58 28.95 21.69
N VAL A 612 14.34 29.28 20.65
CA VAL A 612 15.55 30.09 20.74
C VAL A 612 15.29 31.39 19.98
N MET A 613 15.46 32.54 20.62
CA MET A 613 15.27 33.85 20.02
C MET A 613 16.54 34.69 20.07
N ASP A 614 16.83 35.42 19.00
CA ASP A 614 18.02 36.26 18.89
C ASP A 614 17.94 37.49 19.81
N ALA A 615 18.92 37.66 20.70
CA ALA A 615 19.04 38.83 21.56
C ALA A 615 19.73 40.02 20.87
N LYS A 616 20.54 39.78 19.84
CA LYS A 616 21.41 40.78 19.19
C LYS A 616 20.73 41.56 18.06
N ALA A 617 19.61 41.05 17.51
CA ALA A 617 18.91 41.62 16.35
C ALA A 617 19.82 41.72 15.11
N GLY A 618 20.64 40.70 14.89
CA GLY A 618 21.54 40.56 13.74
C GLY A 618 20.86 39.91 12.54
N CYS A 619 21.63 39.54 11.51
CA CYS A 619 21.08 38.80 10.37
C CYS A 619 20.78 37.34 10.74
N PHE A 620 19.84 36.71 10.02
CA PHE A 620 19.41 35.34 10.32
C PHE A 620 20.55 34.32 10.22
N ASP A 621 21.45 34.48 9.25
CA ASP A 621 22.56 33.54 9.05
C ASP A 621 23.56 33.62 10.21
N GLU A 622 23.92 34.80 10.69
CA GLU A 622 24.77 34.96 11.89
C GLU A 622 24.13 34.35 13.14
N PHE A 623 22.81 34.49 13.27
CA PHE A 623 22.05 33.87 14.35
C PHE A 623 22.10 32.34 14.29
N MET A 624 21.86 31.75 13.10
CA MET A 624 21.97 30.31 12.86
C MET A 624 23.40 29.79 13.14
N HIS A 625 24.42 30.49 12.64
CA HIS A 625 25.83 30.13 12.88
C HIS A 625 26.21 30.24 14.36
N SER A 626 25.67 31.24 15.07
CA SER A 626 25.92 31.37 16.52
C SER A 626 25.36 30.17 17.30
N ILE A 627 24.20 29.64 16.91
CA ILE A 627 23.63 28.43 17.50
C ILE A 627 24.46 27.20 17.12
N ALA A 628 24.89 27.10 15.87
CA ALA A 628 25.76 26.02 15.39
C ALA A 628 27.07 25.94 16.19
N ASN A 629 27.70 27.08 16.46
CA ASN A 629 28.94 27.16 17.24
C ASN A 629 28.75 26.62 18.67
N VAL A 630 27.63 26.93 19.32
CA VAL A 630 27.31 26.39 20.65
C VAL A 630 27.14 24.87 20.59
N ILE A 631 26.47 24.34 19.57
CA ILE A 631 26.31 22.90 19.39
C ILE A 631 27.66 22.22 19.20
N LEU A 632 28.52 22.79 18.36
CA LEU A 632 29.88 22.28 18.10
C LEU A 632 30.73 22.27 19.36
N GLU A 633 30.76 23.38 20.11
CA GLU A 633 31.51 23.51 21.37
C GLU A 633 31.06 22.47 22.40
N ILE A 634 29.75 22.35 22.63
CA ILE A 634 29.18 21.40 23.59
C ILE A 634 29.41 19.94 23.17
N SER A 635 29.45 19.69 21.87
CA SER A 635 29.68 18.36 21.33
C SER A 635 31.17 18.03 21.18
N GLY A 636 32.06 19.00 21.39
CA GLY A 636 33.51 18.82 21.32
C GLY A 636 34.06 18.74 19.89
N TYR A 637 33.39 19.34 18.91
CA TYR A 637 33.83 19.37 17.51
C TYR A 637 34.27 20.77 17.09
N GLU A 638 35.32 20.85 16.26
CA GLU A 638 35.88 22.12 15.78
C GLU A 638 35.11 22.72 14.59
N SER A 639 34.41 21.88 13.82
CA SER A 639 33.69 22.27 12.60
C SER A 639 32.50 21.35 12.34
N ILE A 640 31.60 21.78 11.45
CA ILE A 640 30.44 20.98 11.03
C ILE A 640 30.91 19.69 10.34
N GLU A 641 31.94 19.77 9.52
CA GLU A 641 32.54 18.64 8.82
C GLU A 641 33.17 17.64 9.80
N ALA A 642 33.88 18.14 10.83
CA ALA A 642 34.44 17.31 11.89
C ALA A 642 33.33 16.62 12.70
N ALA A 643 32.23 17.32 12.99
CA ALA A 643 31.08 16.73 13.67
C ALA A 643 30.43 15.61 12.87
N ILE A 644 30.18 15.82 11.57
CA ILE A 644 29.59 14.79 10.70
C ILE A 644 30.49 13.56 10.62
N LYS A 645 31.79 13.76 10.38
CA LYS A 645 32.76 12.67 10.27
C LYS A 645 32.95 11.92 11.60
N GLY A 646 33.00 12.64 12.72
CA GLY A 646 33.11 12.03 14.04
C GLY A 646 31.86 11.23 14.41
N GLU A 647 30.68 11.75 14.09
CA GLU A 647 29.41 11.03 14.32
C GLU A 647 29.24 9.81 13.40
N GLU A 648 29.84 9.82 12.21
CA GLU A 648 29.90 8.68 11.28
C GLU A 648 30.76 7.56 11.86
N GLN A 649 31.96 7.88 12.33
CA GLN A 649 32.85 6.93 13.01
C GLN A 649 32.22 6.34 14.28
N ASN A 650 31.51 7.16 15.05
CA ASN A 650 30.78 6.69 16.22
C ASN A 650 29.64 5.73 15.84
N ASP A 651 28.94 5.97 14.72
CA ASP A 651 27.88 5.08 14.24
C ASP A 651 28.44 3.72 13.80
N GLU A 652 29.60 3.72 13.12
CA GLU A 652 30.32 2.51 12.70
C GLU A 652 30.76 1.67 13.91
N LEU A 653 31.38 2.29 14.91
CA LEU A 653 31.82 1.60 16.14
C LEU A 653 30.65 0.93 16.88
N VAL A 654 29.51 1.61 16.96
CA VAL A 654 28.31 1.06 17.59
C VAL A 654 27.80 -0.16 16.80
N GLN A 655 27.81 -0.11 15.47
CA GLN A 655 27.41 -1.24 14.63
C GLN A 655 28.34 -2.46 14.79
N ASP A 656 29.63 -2.25 14.94
CA ASP A 656 30.61 -3.33 15.15
C ASP A 656 30.39 -4.06 16.47
N ILE A 657 30.08 -3.33 17.55
CA ILE A 657 29.78 -3.90 18.86
C ILE A 657 28.53 -4.79 18.81
N TYR A 658 27.48 -4.35 18.10
CA TYR A 658 26.27 -5.16 17.92
C TYR A 658 26.51 -6.39 17.02
N SER A 659 27.39 -6.28 16.03
CA SER A 659 27.76 -7.39 15.16
C SER A 659 28.62 -8.43 15.88
N ALA A 660 29.48 -8.00 16.82
CA ALA A 660 30.33 -8.87 17.62
C ALA A 660 29.60 -9.59 18.77
N SER A 661 28.47 -9.05 19.25
CA SER A 661 27.67 -9.61 20.34
C SER A 661 26.56 -10.57 19.89
N ALA A 662 26.32 -10.72 18.59
CA ALA A 662 25.50 -11.79 18.08
C ALA A 662 26.19 -13.15 18.34
N PRO A 663 25.50 -14.17 18.88
CA PRO A 663 26.11 -15.45 19.19
C PRO A 663 26.69 -16.06 17.91
N ARG A 664 28.03 -16.12 17.81
CA ARG A 664 28.72 -16.85 16.75
C ARG A 664 28.31 -18.31 16.84
N ILE A 665 27.40 -18.72 15.95
CA ILE A 665 27.23 -20.13 15.62
C ILE A 665 28.54 -20.54 14.95
N GLN A 666 29.43 -21.18 15.71
CA GLN A 666 30.72 -21.66 15.23
C GLN A 666 30.48 -22.78 14.20
N HIS A 667 30.38 -22.41 12.93
CA HIS A 667 30.66 -23.35 11.84
C HIS A 667 32.17 -23.33 11.59
N THR A 668 32.84 -24.37 12.07
CA THR A 668 34.25 -24.68 11.79
C THR A 668 34.39 -25.01 10.30
N PHE A 669 34.75 -24.03 9.49
CA PHE A 669 35.34 -24.25 8.18
C PHE A 669 36.51 -23.28 7.99
N GLN A 670 37.73 -23.82 8.00
CA GLN A 670 38.91 -23.10 7.50
C GLN A 670 38.88 -23.11 5.97
N PRO A 671 39.30 -22.01 5.34
CA PRO A 671 40.43 -22.15 4.42
C PRO A 671 41.48 -21.04 4.58
N ASN A 672 42.73 -21.46 4.37
CA ASN A 672 43.89 -20.62 4.11
C ASN A 672 43.59 -19.60 3.00
N GLN A 673 43.89 -18.32 3.24
CA GLN A 673 44.41 -17.41 2.21
C GLN A 673 45.10 -16.17 2.83
N GLN A 674 46.21 -15.80 2.21
CA GLN A 674 47.15 -14.73 2.58
C GLN A 674 46.60 -13.31 2.33
N PRO A 675 47.21 -12.26 2.93
CA PRO A 675 46.67 -10.91 2.91
C PRO A 675 47.15 -10.12 1.69
N HIS A 676 46.22 -9.49 0.98
CA HIS A 676 46.49 -8.34 0.12
C HIS A 676 45.66 -7.14 0.59
N SER A 677 46.36 -6.02 0.80
CA SER A 677 45.86 -4.66 0.96
C SER A 677 45.14 -4.21 -0.33
N SER A 678 44.17 -3.29 -0.34
CA SER A 678 44.14 -1.98 0.29
C SER A 678 42.73 -1.36 0.21
N HIS A 679 42.42 -0.57 1.23
CA HIS A 679 41.40 0.47 1.37
C HIS A 679 40.48 0.79 0.18
N GLU A 680 39.23 0.29 0.27
CA GLU A 680 38.01 0.99 -0.18
C GLU A 680 36.79 0.36 0.53
N GLU A 681 36.82 0.31 1.86
CA GLU A 681 35.67 -0.11 2.68
C GLU A 681 34.71 1.07 2.84
N SER A 682 34.01 1.42 1.76
CA SER A 682 32.71 2.08 1.89
C SER A 682 31.82 1.12 2.69
N THR A 683 31.40 1.51 3.89
CA THR A 683 30.62 0.69 4.84
C THR A 683 29.62 -0.24 4.17
N GLN A 684 29.74 -1.54 4.47
CA GLN A 684 28.95 -2.63 3.92
C GLN A 684 27.43 -2.35 3.97
N TYR A 685 26.97 -1.56 4.95
CA TYR A 685 25.58 -1.14 5.13
C TYR A 685 25.12 0.03 4.23
N SER A 686 26.01 0.95 3.83
CA SER A 686 25.71 1.97 2.82
C SER A 686 25.54 1.31 1.45
N LEU A 687 26.40 0.34 1.13
CA LEU A 687 26.27 -0.55 -0.02
C LEU A 687 24.97 -1.36 0.01
N VAL A 688 24.53 -1.82 1.17
CA VAL A 688 23.24 -2.52 1.32
C VAL A 688 22.06 -1.61 0.95
N VAL A 689 22.00 -0.39 1.47
CA VAL A 689 20.93 0.57 1.13
C VAL A 689 20.99 0.98 -0.35
N HIS A 690 22.19 1.14 -0.89
CA HIS A 690 22.41 1.38 -2.33
C HIS A 690 22.01 0.18 -3.20
N ARG A 691 22.24 -1.06 -2.76
CA ARG A 691 21.85 -2.26 -3.51
C ARG A 691 20.34 -2.50 -3.43
N LEU A 692 19.70 -2.19 -2.30
CA LEU A 692 18.24 -2.20 -2.18
C LEU A 692 17.57 -1.20 -3.14
N ARG A 693 18.28 -0.12 -3.53
CA ARG A 693 17.83 0.87 -4.53
C ARG A 693 17.68 0.26 -5.93
N CYS A 694 18.61 -0.60 -6.37
CA CYS A 694 18.52 -1.26 -7.69
C CYS A 694 17.25 -2.09 -7.84
N CYS A 695 16.70 -2.54 -6.72
CA CYS A 695 15.56 -3.42 -6.67
C CYS A 695 14.21 -2.69 -6.63
N ARG A 696 14.23 -1.35 -6.65
CA ARG A 696 13.06 -0.48 -6.57
C ARG A 696 12.17 -0.54 -7.82
N SER A 697 12.74 -0.89 -8.98
CA SER A 697 12.00 -1.06 -10.24
C SER A 697 10.89 -2.11 -10.12
N LEU A 698 11.05 -3.10 -9.24
CA LEU A 698 10.08 -4.16 -8.99
C LEU A 698 8.86 -3.71 -8.17
N PHE A 699 9.01 -2.64 -7.38
CA PHE A 699 7.97 -2.14 -6.47
C PHE A 699 7.18 -0.96 -7.05
N ARG A 700 7.68 -0.32 -8.10
CA ARG A 700 6.97 0.72 -8.85
C ARG A 700 6.21 0.11 -10.03
N GLU A 701 5.19 0.80 -10.51
CA GLU A 701 4.61 0.44 -11.79
C GLU A 701 5.70 0.51 -12.86
N PRO A 702 5.90 -0.56 -13.67
CA PRO A 702 6.63 -0.39 -14.91
C PRO A 702 5.90 0.71 -15.69
N ILE A 703 6.62 1.76 -16.06
CA ILE A 703 6.17 2.72 -17.08
C ILE A 703 5.72 1.85 -18.27
N CYS A 704 4.46 1.99 -18.70
CA CYS A 704 3.80 1.14 -19.71
C CYS A 704 4.79 0.53 -20.69
N ILE A 705 5.03 -0.78 -20.53
CA ILE A 705 5.90 -1.55 -21.42
C ILE A 705 5.02 -2.01 -22.58
N ASP A 706 5.38 -1.60 -23.79
CA ASP A 706 4.83 -2.14 -25.04
C ASP A 706 4.92 -3.67 -25.01
N GLU A 707 3.82 -4.36 -25.37
CA GLU A 707 3.67 -5.83 -25.34
C GLU A 707 4.69 -6.58 -26.22
N GLY A 708 5.61 -5.89 -26.90
CA GLY A 708 6.62 -6.44 -27.81
C GLY A 708 8.06 -6.51 -27.26
N SER A 709 8.37 -6.08 -26.04
CA SER A 709 9.76 -6.11 -25.54
C SER A 709 10.13 -7.42 -24.82
N GLN A 710 11.31 -7.97 -25.14
CA GLN A 710 11.77 -9.25 -24.61
C GLN A 710 12.19 -9.19 -23.13
N PRO A 711 12.00 -10.28 -22.34
CA PRO A 711 12.22 -10.29 -20.89
C PRO A 711 13.68 -10.22 -20.41
N GLU A 712 14.67 -10.44 -21.29
CA GLU A 712 16.07 -10.64 -20.86
C GLU A 712 16.82 -9.35 -20.47
N LEU A 713 16.23 -8.17 -20.70
CA LEU A 713 16.85 -6.87 -20.36
C LEU A 713 16.45 -6.35 -18.96
N TRP A 714 15.87 -7.19 -18.10
CA TRP A 714 15.31 -6.79 -16.80
C TRP A 714 16.21 -7.05 -15.59
N TYR A 715 17.46 -7.51 -15.80
CA TYR A 715 18.44 -7.82 -14.74
C TYR A 715 19.63 -6.88 -14.73
#